data_AF-A0A510UD75-F1
#
_entry.id   AF-A0A510UD75-F1
#
_cell.length_a   1.000
_cell.length_b   1.000
_cell.length_c   1.000
_cell.angle_alpha   90.00
_cell.angle_beta   90.00
_cell.angle_gamma   90.00
#
_symmetry.space_group_name_H-M   'P 1'
#
loop_
_entity.id
_entity.type
_entity.pdbx_description
1 polymer ?
#
loop_
_entity_poly.entity_id
_entity_poly.type
_entity_poly.pdbx_seq_one_letter_code
_entity_poly.pdbx_strand_id
1 'polypeptide(L)'
;MLSGYVYASDVIQTTNVAPVTSGGLCESFNVYPDWTRGDHATNGDIMVHENIAYSAVYWTQSIPGSDSSWALHLNCDGSEPDTAPVLSLQNPLDPIRLEVAGWPNTFVVASPSTLAPATITIQTSNSDSLADVDQLTRAFVSVIEQAENAGTASLIISSDVLDLATQDKGESLGTVAVKQALTNAINMTNSNIDITAINALSDDLKGWAQAHNLILSTLAPNANFGWSVSIGDFAYDTHSGRQSVWDKASVFSADLLATLELYKVDAINKADFVVFTKSSTTTALTSDQWHNALEYVKQVSDYIKAPAMLANMPTNQAADYFMGNSVSKPQLRKAAFSNVFALTFDQDSQELTAKIERYQNAKIPLYYVGEELEKGSLTRIEALNQQLAAAENAMDNEAFLYETPQSQWIPSTVYKWNDFLDGLNAMHNIGVAGNKFWLMNDGVDDETNIKYAKVAIAAFLAQSMQETIRYNACDENNWSEIKYGAPTDYPMTASCGQLGQKYADYGVNPVSGLDYAYSCPRDNKMEVSALTHAKWYGAPAPVFAAPDAVLEERGLLVNGHAGRWTNNGHCNEVPEKVDTSKQVWERDECKIYVGQKAGTFIWDGSSQESVEGCGWWGRGVIQTTGRQNFGTLNHYLGRSHVDPDTIGTTIDGVTVEAPPVNPLYAELDFCSNPGLICSSEESKEIKWIAGLFYWVTSVQAYNDVGGQYADWNYYNELKKYVDSGLQGTQFIDDVSGIVNRGCPDTTCSTGDVHNIKERQDNFKLVLQKLGLNPQ
;
A
#
# COMPACT_ATOMS: atom_id res chain seq x y z
N MET A 1 45.69 33.05 -27.29
CA MET A 1 45.06 34.38 -27.33
C MET A 1 43.63 34.14 -27.79
N LEU A 2 42.68 33.93 -26.87
CA LEU A 2 41.74 34.92 -26.28
C LEU A 2 40.88 35.56 -27.38
N SER A 3 39.54 35.58 -27.39
CA SER A 3 38.44 35.48 -26.41
C SER A 3 37.20 34.96 -27.17
N GLY A 4 36.06 34.53 -26.63
CA GLY A 4 35.49 34.52 -25.28
C GLY A 4 33.96 34.44 -25.49
N TYR A 5 33.33 33.38 -24.99
CA TYR A 5 31.87 33.30 -24.82
C TYR A 5 31.60 33.31 -23.32
N VAL A 6 30.77 34.26 -22.91
CA VAL A 6 30.38 34.53 -21.53
C VAL A 6 29.30 33.52 -21.15
N TYR A 7 29.58 32.73 -20.12
CA TYR A 7 28.62 31.91 -19.40
C TYR A 7 27.76 32.82 -18.50
N ALA A 8 26.44 32.68 -18.59
CA ALA A 8 25.56 33.15 -17.53
C ALA A 8 25.61 32.11 -16.40
N SER A 9 25.99 32.56 -15.22
CA SER A 9 26.28 31.77 -14.03
C SER A 9 25.01 31.31 -13.33
N ASP A 10 24.97 30.01 -13.03
CA ASP A 10 24.13 29.40 -12.00
C ASP A 10 24.35 30.06 -10.65
N VAL A 11 23.28 30.61 -10.07
CA VAL A 11 23.12 30.81 -8.64
C VAL A 11 21.69 30.41 -8.30
N ILE A 12 21.45 29.11 -8.11
CA ILE A 12 20.26 28.67 -7.38
C ILE A 12 20.63 28.78 -5.91
N GLN A 13 20.16 29.87 -5.28
CA GLN A 13 20.22 30.06 -3.85
C GLN A 13 19.35 28.99 -3.18
N THR A 14 19.97 28.09 -2.42
CA THR A 14 19.28 27.24 -1.45
C THR A 14 18.72 28.14 -0.35
N THR A 15 17.47 28.56 -0.53
CA THR A 15 16.65 29.14 0.53
C THR A 15 15.70 28.05 1.00
N ASN A 16 15.74 27.75 2.31
CA ASN A 16 14.64 27.03 2.98
C ASN A 16 13.41 27.93 2.91
N VAL A 17 12.74 27.94 1.77
CA VAL A 17 11.43 28.57 1.63
C VAL A 17 10.44 27.50 2.06
N ALA A 18 9.84 27.67 3.24
CA ALA A 18 8.64 26.93 3.61
C ALA A 18 7.61 27.08 2.48
N PRO A 19 6.79 26.05 2.18
CA PRO A 19 5.78 26.16 1.15
C PRO A 19 5.00 27.47 1.31
N VAL A 20 4.93 28.26 0.25
CA VAL A 20 4.03 29.41 0.20
C VAL A 20 2.63 28.84 0.33
N THR A 21 2.10 28.90 1.55
CA THR A 21 0.73 28.49 1.89
C THR A 21 -0.19 28.95 0.79
N SER A 22 -0.75 28.00 0.04
CA SER A 22 -1.88 28.27 -0.84
C SER A 22 -3.04 28.77 0.03
N GLY A 23 -3.78 29.74 -0.51
CA GLY A 23 -4.79 30.50 0.21
C GLY A 23 -5.84 29.67 0.95
N GLY A 24 -6.48 30.30 1.94
CA GLY A 24 -7.44 29.64 2.83
C GLY A 24 -7.65 30.36 4.15
N LEU A 25 -8.09 29.61 5.17
CA LEU A 25 -8.47 30.14 6.49
C LEU A 25 -7.28 30.63 7.34
N CYS A 26 -6.04 30.30 6.93
CA CYS A 26 -4.82 30.55 7.69
C CYS A 26 -3.97 31.75 7.22
N GLU A 27 -4.39 32.49 6.19
CA GLU A 27 -3.57 33.54 5.58
C GLU A 27 -3.10 34.62 6.58
N SER A 28 -3.82 34.82 7.68
CA SER A 28 -3.49 35.81 8.71
C SER A 28 -2.54 35.30 9.81
N PHE A 29 -2.15 34.03 9.80
CA PHE A 29 -1.33 33.42 10.84
C PHE A 29 0.15 33.31 10.42
N ASN A 30 1.03 33.36 11.41
CA ASN A 30 2.46 33.12 11.23
C ASN A 30 2.71 31.65 10.82
N VAL A 31 3.57 31.42 9.83
CA VAL A 31 3.98 30.07 9.40
C VAL A 31 5.32 29.72 10.05
N TYR A 32 5.42 28.59 10.75
CA TYR A 32 6.70 28.14 11.32
C TYR A 32 7.76 27.97 10.22
N PRO A 33 9.01 28.45 10.40
CA PRO A 33 9.65 28.87 11.67
C PRO A 33 9.52 30.37 12.02
N ASP A 34 8.66 31.14 11.36
CA ASP A 34 8.48 32.56 11.65
C ASP A 34 7.60 32.77 12.90
N TRP A 35 8.20 32.55 14.07
CA TRP A 35 7.57 32.63 15.38
C TRP A 35 6.80 33.93 15.65
N THR A 36 5.61 33.81 16.26
CA THR A 36 4.78 34.95 16.68
C THR A 36 5.47 35.86 17.70
N ARG A 37 6.41 35.32 18.51
CA ARG A 37 7.20 36.04 19.52
C ARG A 37 8.71 35.97 19.29
N GLY A 38 9.14 35.94 18.03
CA GLY A 38 10.56 35.97 17.65
C GLY A 38 11.20 34.58 17.63
N ASP A 39 11.23 33.87 18.75
CA ASP A 39 11.81 32.51 18.85
C ASP A 39 10.92 31.51 19.62
N HIS A 40 9.67 31.88 19.91
CA HIS A 40 8.72 31.08 20.67
C HIS A 40 7.26 31.50 20.39
N ALA A 41 6.32 30.74 20.95
CA ALA A 41 4.91 31.08 21.05
C ALA A 41 4.46 31.06 22.53
N THR A 42 3.39 31.79 22.86
CA THR A 42 2.78 31.80 24.20
C THR A 42 1.30 31.46 24.14
N ASN A 43 0.67 31.20 25.29
CA ASN A 43 -0.73 30.78 25.36
C ASN A 43 -1.66 31.66 24.49
N GLY A 44 -2.34 31.02 23.54
CA GLY A 44 -3.27 31.64 22.58
C GLY A 44 -2.64 32.17 21.30
N ASP A 45 -1.31 32.21 21.18
CA ASP A 45 -0.65 32.53 19.90
C ASP A 45 -0.92 31.38 18.90
N ILE A 46 -1.27 31.72 17.65
CA ILE A 46 -1.58 30.74 16.60
C ILE A 46 -0.45 30.72 15.57
N MET A 47 -0.01 29.52 15.22
CA MET A 47 1.00 29.28 14.20
C MET A 47 0.59 28.16 13.26
N VAL A 48 0.94 28.30 11.99
CA VAL A 48 0.71 27.31 10.94
C VAL A 48 1.95 26.45 10.79
N HIS A 49 1.74 25.14 10.75
CA HIS A 49 2.75 24.14 10.41
C HIS A 49 2.06 23.03 9.62
N GLU A 50 2.65 22.60 8.49
CA GLU A 50 2.10 21.53 7.63
C GLU A 50 0.62 21.75 7.22
N ASN A 51 0.27 22.99 6.84
CA ASN A 51 -1.10 23.38 6.44
C ASN A 51 -2.17 23.21 7.55
N ILE A 52 -1.73 23.14 8.82
CA ILE A 52 -2.59 23.12 10.00
C ILE A 52 -2.21 24.29 10.90
N ALA A 53 -3.20 25.06 11.35
CA ALA A 53 -3.02 26.06 12.39
C ALA A 53 -3.14 25.41 13.77
N TYR A 54 -2.17 25.71 14.64
CA TYR A 54 -2.13 25.28 16.02
C TYR A 54 -2.11 26.49 16.95
N SER A 55 -2.87 26.41 18.04
CA SER A 55 -2.82 27.38 19.13
C SER A 55 -1.88 26.87 20.21
N ALA A 56 -0.92 27.68 20.63
CA ALA A 56 -0.08 27.36 21.78
C ALA A 56 -0.94 27.35 23.06
N VAL A 57 -0.80 26.32 23.88
CA VAL A 57 -1.52 26.12 25.16
C VAL A 57 -0.80 26.85 26.31
N TYR A 58 0.52 26.94 26.23
CA TYR A 58 1.38 27.68 27.15
C TYR A 58 2.65 28.16 26.41
N TRP A 59 3.64 28.70 27.12
CA TRP A 59 4.92 29.08 26.49
C TRP A 59 5.59 27.85 25.87
N THR A 60 5.97 27.93 24.59
CA THR A 60 6.62 26.81 23.90
C THR A 60 7.59 27.28 22.82
N GLN A 61 8.61 26.45 22.60
CA GLN A 61 9.57 26.53 21.50
C GLN A 61 9.58 25.25 20.65
N SER A 62 8.66 24.32 20.91
CA SER A 62 8.52 23.11 20.10
C SER A 62 7.75 23.39 18.82
N ILE A 63 8.04 22.64 17.76
CA ILE A 63 7.40 22.79 16.44
C ILE A 63 5.87 22.75 16.59
N PRO A 64 5.08 23.62 15.93
CA PRO A 64 3.64 23.60 16.09
C PRO A 64 3.02 22.24 15.77
N GLY A 65 2.24 21.71 16.72
CA GLY A 65 1.63 20.38 16.64
C GLY A 65 2.55 19.21 17.02
N SER A 66 3.81 19.45 17.40
CA SER A 66 4.75 18.36 17.71
C SER A 66 4.60 17.76 19.10
N ASP A 67 3.91 18.43 20.01
CA ASP A 67 3.69 17.97 21.38
C ASP A 67 2.46 18.64 22.03
N SER A 68 2.22 18.30 23.30
CA SER A 68 1.07 18.78 24.08
C SER A 68 1.09 20.27 24.45
N SER A 69 2.14 21.02 24.07
CA SER A 69 2.13 22.48 24.18
C SER A 69 1.31 23.15 23.08
N TRP A 70 0.85 22.40 22.10
CA TRP A 70 0.00 22.84 21.00
C TRP A 70 -1.36 22.16 21.02
N ALA A 71 -2.40 22.91 20.66
CA ALA A 71 -3.72 22.37 20.38
C ALA A 71 -4.09 22.70 18.93
N LEU A 72 -4.61 21.73 18.19
CA LEU A 72 -5.11 21.95 16.83
C LEU A 72 -6.18 23.05 16.86
N HIS A 73 -6.00 24.09 16.03
CA HIS A 73 -6.93 25.20 15.88
C HIS A 73 -7.86 24.98 14.68
N LEU A 74 -7.30 24.76 13.48
CA LEU A 74 -8.02 24.40 12.26
C LEU A 74 -7.07 23.88 11.18
N ASN A 75 -7.60 23.13 10.21
CA ASN A 75 -6.91 22.83 8.97
C ASN A 75 -7.08 24.02 7.99
N CYS A 76 -6.00 24.47 7.37
CA CYS A 76 -5.99 25.72 6.60
C CYS A 76 -6.85 25.67 5.32
N ASP A 77 -7.09 24.46 4.81
CA ASP A 77 -7.98 24.17 3.68
C ASP A 77 -9.48 24.09 4.05
N GLY A 78 -9.82 24.20 5.33
CA GLY A 78 -11.19 24.12 5.83
C GLY A 78 -11.75 22.70 6.01
N SER A 79 -10.92 21.66 5.88
CA SER A 79 -11.28 20.30 6.32
C SER A 79 -11.58 20.25 7.82
N GLU A 80 -12.36 19.25 8.25
CA GLU A 80 -12.77 19.14 9.66
C GLU A 80 -11.54 18.97 10.57
N PRO A 81 -11.51 19.63 11.74
CA PRO A 81 -10.51 19.36 12.78
C PRO A 81 -10.38 17.85 13.06
N ASP A 82 -9.17 17.39 13.35
CA ASP A 82 -8.84 15.98 13.63
C ASP A 82 -9.02 15.02 12.45
N THR A 83 -9.16 15.55 11.24
CA THR A 83 -9.05 14.81 9.98
C THR A 83 -7.81 15.23 9.20
N ALA A 84 -7.35 14.37 8.30
CA ALA A 84 -6.23 14.66 7.42
C ALA A 84 -6.51 15.93 6.57
N PRO A 85 -5.58 16.90 6.52
CA PRO A 85 -5.63 17.97 5.53
C PRO A 85 -5.66 17.40 4.12
N VAL A 86 -6.21 18.16 3.17
CA VAL A 86 -6.24 17.82 1.74
C VAL A 86 -4.81 17.64 1.23
N LEU A 87 -3.93 18.61 1.50
CA LEU A 87 -2.51 18.55 1.14
C LEU A 87 -1.71 17.89 2.26
N SER A 88 -1.73 16.56 2.30
CA SER A 88 -0.97 15.75 3.27
C SER A 88 -0.38 14.51 2.60
N LEU A 89 0.59 13.89 3.27
CA LEU A 89 1.07 12.57 2.88
C LEU A 89 -0.09 11.57 2.85
N GLN A 90 -0.20 10.82 1.77
CA GLN A 90 -1.25 9.83 1.61
C GLN A 90 -0.83 8.48 2.23
N ASN A 91 -1.78 7.85 2.92
CA ASN A 91 -1.71 6.45 3.36
C ASN A 91 -2.89 5.68 2.75
N PRO A 92 -2.88 5.44 1.43
CA PRO A 92 -4.00 4.84 0.75
C PRO A 92 -4.25 3.41 1.25
N LEU A 93 -5.53 3.06 1.42
CA LEU A 93 -5.97 1.73 1.86
C LEU A 93 -5.77 0.66 0.77
N ASP A 94 -5.82 1.10 -0.49
CA ASP A 94 -5.67 0.30 -1.71
C ASP A 94 -4.61 0.95 -2.62
N PRO A 95 -3.83 0.16 -3.38
CA PRO A 95 -2.90 0.70 -4.36
C PRO A 95 -3.62 1.33 -5.55
N ILE A 96 -2.96 2.26 -6.25
CA ILE A 96 -3.49 2.79 -7.52
C ILE A 96 -3.48 1.68 -8.58
N ARG A 97 -4.56 1.59 -9.36
CA ARG A 97 -4.62 0.73 -10.54
C ARG A 97 -3.61 1.21 -11.59
N LEU A 98 -2.70 0.32 -11.98
CA LEU A 98 -1.63 0.60 -12.95
C LEU A 98 -2.02 0.29 -14.40
N GLU A 99 -3.31 0.36 -14.69
CA GLU A 99 -3.86 0.14 -16.01
C GLU A 99 -3.78 1.43 -16.83
N VAL A 100 -3.09 1.36 -17.96
CA VAL A 100 -2.99 2.44 -18.95
C VAL A 100 -3.35 1.86 -20.31
N ALA A 101 -4.29 2.47 -21.03
CA ALA A 101 -4.81 1.90 -22.27
C ALA A 101 -3.68 1.65 -23.29
N GLY A 102 -3.69 0.51 -23.96
CA GLY A 102 -2.62 0.15 -24.92
C GLY A 102 -1.30 -0.31 -24.30
N TRP A 103 -1.17 -0.31 -22.97
CA TRP A 103 -0.08 -0.96 -22.25
C TRP A 103 -0.49 -2.33 -21.71
N PRO A 104 0.43 -3.31 -21.62
CA PRO A 104 0.11 -4.64 -21.11
C PRO A 104 -0.12 -4.62 -19.59
N ASN A 105 -0.71 -5.68 -19.05
CA ASN A 105 -0.88 -5.87 -17.61
C ASN A 105 0.39 -6.33 -16.87
N THR A 106 1.54 -6.16 -17.50
CA THR A 106 2.86 -6.48 -16.94
C THR A 106 3.76 -5.27 -17.03
N PHE A 107 4.65 -5.10 -16.05
CA PHE A 107 5.59 -3.99 -16.01
C PHE A 107 6.44 -3.96 -17.29
N VAL A 108 6.51 -2.81 -17.96
CA VAL A 108 7.27 -2.69 -19.20
C VAL A 108 8.66 -2.13 -18.88
N VAL A 109 9.70 -2.79 -19.38
CA VAL A 109 11.07 -2.27 -19.39
C VAL A 109 11.56 -2.21 -20.82
N ALA A 110 12.09 -1.06 -21.24
CA ALA A 110 12.62 -0.90 -22.59
C ALA A 110 13.83 0.06 -22.68
N SER A 111 14.70 -0.19 -23.64
CA SER A 111 15.67 0.74 -24.22
C SER A 111 15.25 1.11 -25.66
N PRO A 112 15.90 2.09 -26.33
CA PRO A 112 15.47 2.58 -27.65
C PRO A 112 15.33 1.50 -28.74
N SER A 113 16.09 0.41 -28.67
CA SER A 113 16.04 -0.69 -29.65
C SER A 113 15.11 -1.86 -29.28
N THR A 114 14.52 -1.86 -28.09
CA THR A 114 13.67 -2.96 -27.59
C THR A 114 12.18 -2.68 -27.78
N LEU A 115 11.35 -3.71 -27.72
CA LEU A 115 9.90 -3.60 -27.92
C LEU A 115 9.21 -2.95 -26.71
N ALA A 116 8.43 -1.90 -26.96
CA ALA A 116 7.51 -1.27 -26.02
C ALA A 116 6.29 -0.71 -26.78
N PRO A 117 5.16 -0.44 -26.10
CA PRO A 117 4.11 0.43 -26.64
C PRO A 117 4.71 1.75 -27.12
N ALA A 118 4.21 2.27 -28.25
CA ALA A 118 4.77 3.46 -28.88
C ALA A 118 4.58 4.69 -27.98
N THR A 119 5.64 5.49 -27.82
CA THR A 119 5.63 6.74 -27.06
C THR A 119 6.18 7.89 -27.89
N ILE A 120 5.58 9.08 -27.80
CA ILE A 120 6.07 10.31 -28.44
C ILE A 120 6.26 11.37 -27.37
N THR A 121 7.45 11.95 -27.28
CA THR A 121 7.72 13.09 -26.39
C THR A 121 7.46 14.40 -27.12
N ILE A 122 6.47 15.15 -26.64
CA ILE A 122 6.12 16.49 -27.12
C ILE A 122 6.88 17.51 -26.28
N GLN A 123 7.86 18.18 -26.90
CA GLN A 123 8.56 19.32 -26.30
C GLN A 123 7.69 20.56 -26.45
N THR A 124 7.16 21.08 -25.33
CA THR A 124 6.27 22.24 -25.31
C THR A 124 7.05 23.54 -25.11
N SER A 125 6.35 24.66 -24.85
CA SER A 125 7.00 25.92 -24.45
C SER A 125 7.80 25.72 -23.16
N ASN A 126 8.99 26.32 -23.13
CA ASN A 126 9.74 26.52 -21.88
C ASN A 126 9.38 27.87 -21.25
N SER A 127 9.75 28.04 -19.98
CA SER A 127 9.48 29.22 -19.15
C SER A 127 9.77 30.55 -19.84
N ASP A 128 10.94 30.68 -20.48
CA ASP A 128 11.38 31.88 -21.22
C ASP A 128 10.44 32.27 -22.40
N SER A 129 9.67 31.31 -22.90
CA SER A 129 8.78 31.49 -24.05
C SER A 129 7.34 31.87 -23.65
N LEU A 130 6.96 31.72 -22.37
CA LEU A 130 5.57 31.89 -21.94
C LEU A 130 5.07 33.34 -22.02
N ALA A 131 5.96 34.31 -21.85
CA ALA A 131 5.62 35.74 -21.93
C ALA A 131 5.45 36.26 -23.37
N ASP A 132 5.95 35.53 -24.37
CA ASP A 132 5.88 35.90 -25.78
C ASP A 132 4.74 35.15 -26.48
N VAL A 133 3.65 35.87 -26.77
CA VAL A 133 2.44 35.32 -27.39
C VAL A 133 2.72 34.67 -28.74
N ASP A 134 3.67 35.18 -29.52
CA ASP A 134 3.99 34.62 -30.84
C ASP A 134 4.79 33.31 -30.70
N GLN A 135 5.70 33.24 -29.72
CA GLN A 135 6.41 32.00 -29.38
C GLN A 135 5.45 30.95 -28.82
N LEU A 136 4.56 31.35 -27.91
CA LEU A 136 3.54 30.49 -27.34
C LEU A 136 2.57 29.96 -28.42
N THR A 137 2.15 30.82 -29.36
CA THR A 137 1.32 30.42 -30.50
C THR A 137 2.02 29.34 -31.34
N ARG A 138 3.30 29.53 -31.67
CA ARG A 138 4.09 28.54 -32.42
C ARG A 138 4.23 27.22 -31.68
N ALA A 139 4.40 27.26 -30.37
CA ALA A 139 4.43 26.06 -29.55
C ALA A 139 3.09 25.31 -29.58
N PHE A 140 1.95 26.00 -29.43
CA PHE A 140 0.64 25.37 -29.57
C PHE A 140 0.41 24.79 -30.97
N VAL A 141 0.85 25.45 -32.04
CA VAL A 141 0.82 24.88 -33.41
C VAL A 141 1.57 23.54 -33.45
N SER A 142 2.79 23.50 -32.91
CA SER A 142 3.60 22.27 -32.85
C SER A 142 2.92 21.15 -32.07
N VAL A 143 2.28 21.47 -30.94
CA VAL A 143 1.55 20.48 -30.12
C VAL A 143 0.33 19.96 -30.86
N ILE A 144 -0.44 20.84 -31.52
CA ILE A 144 -1.60 20.47 -32.33
C ILE A 144 -1.21 19.51 -33.46
N GLU A 145 -0.18 19.87 -34.24
CA GLU A 145 0.29 19.05 -35.35
C GLU A 145 0.77 17.67 -34.87
N GLN A 146 1.46 17.61 -33.72
CA GLN A 146 1.87 16.33 -33.13
C GLN A 146 0.68 15.51 -32.62
N ALA A 147 -0.33 16.14 -32.02
CA ALA A 147 -1.53 15.48 -31.54
C ALA A 147 -2.32 14.83 -32.69
N GLU A 148 -2.53 15.55 -33.79
CA GLU A 148 -3.23 15.03 -34.98
C GLU A 148 -2.52 13.82 -35.62
N ASN A 149 -1.21 13.70 -35.41
CA ASN A 149 -0.38 12.62 -35.95
C ASN A 149 -0.02 11.54 -34.90
N ALA A 150 -0.53 11.64 -33.67
CA ALA A 150 -0.17 10.75 -32.56
C ALA A 150 -0.64 9.30 -32.75
N GLY A 151 -1.76 9.09 -33.45
CA GLY A 151 -2.38 7.78 -33.59
C GLY A 151 -2.79 7.21 -32.24
N THR A 152 -2.19 6.06 -31.87
CA THR A 152 -2.39 5.40 -30.56
C THR A 152 -1.15 5.45 -29.68
N ALA A 153 -0.14 6.25 -30.05
CA ALA A 153 1.07 6.37 -29.23
C ALA A 153 0.74 7.13 -27.94
N SER A 154 1.34 6.73 -26.82
CA SER A 154 1.25 7.49 -25.57
C SER A 154 2.11 8.76 -25.68
N LEU A 155 1.59 9.90 -25.25
CA LEU A 155 2.22 11.20 -25.39
C LEU A 155 2.84 11.65 -24.07
N ILE A 156 4.11 12.06 -24.09
CA ILE A 156 4.81 12.60 -22.93
C ILE A 156 4.98 14.10 -23.14
N ILE A 157 4.31 14.90 -22.31
CA ILE A 157 4.42 16.36 -22.35
C ILE A 157 5.66 16.75 -21.55
N SER A 158 6.62 17.39 -22.21
CA SER A 158 7.89 17.80 -21.61
C SER A 158 8.09 19.32 -21.67
N SER A 159 8.52 19.88 -20.53
CA SER A 159 8.75 21.32 -20.32
C SER A 159 9.58 21.54 -19.05
N ASP A 160 10.38 22.60 -19.00
CA ASP A 160 11.01 23.09 -17.76
C ASP A 160 10.03 23.81 -16.82
N VAL A 161 8.83 24.14 -17.33
CA VAL A 161 7.88 25.03 -16.64
C VAL A 161 7.38 24.43 -15.34
N LEU A 162 7.04 23.13 -15.30
CA LEU A 162 6.53 22.50 -14.08
C LEU A 162 7.62 22.42 -13.00
N ASP A 163 8.86 22.10 -13.39
CA ASP A 163 9.98 22.01 -12.47
C ASP A 163 10.29 23.40 -11.85
N LEU A 164 10.23 24.47 -12.66
CA LEU A 164 10.42 25.86 -12.18
C LEU A 164 9.25 26.34 -11.32
N ALA A 165 8.01 26.00 -11.69
CA ALA A 165 6.80 26.41 -10.98
C ALA A 165 6.58 25.64 -9.66
N THR A 166 7.33 24.58 -9.39
CA THR A 166 7.15 23.75 -8.18
C THR A 166 7.36 24.55 -6.89
N GLN A 167 8.15 25.62 -6.91
CA GLN A 167 8.45 26.42 -5.71
C GLN A 167 7.39 27.49 -5.39
N ASP A 168 6.76 28.08 -6.40
CA ASP A 168 5.91 29.27 -6.26
C ASP A 168 4.57 29.17 -7.01
N LYS A 169 4.21 27.96 -7.47
CA LYS A 169 3.02 27.69 -8.27
C LYS A 169 2.95 28.52 -9.57
N GLY A 170 4.10 28.95 -10.07
CA GLY A 170 4.21 29.74 -11.29
C GLY A 170 3.94 31.23 -11.09
N GLU A 171 3.89 31.74 -9.85
CA GLU A 171 3.73 33.17 -9.59
C GLU A 171 4.81 34.01 -10.29
N SER A 172 6.06 33.54 -10.32
CA SER A 172 7.17 34.20 -11.02
C SER A 172 7.04 34.23 -12.54
N LEU A 173 6.25 33.32 -13.13
CA LEU A 173 6.00 33.27 -14.57
C LEU A 173 5.01 34.35 -15.04
N GLY A 174 4.23 34.90 -14.12
CA GLY A 174 3.28 35.98 -14.40
C GLY A 174 2.12 35.57 -15.31
N THR A 175 1.59 36.53 -16.06
CA THR A 175 0.45 36.32 -16.97
C THR A 175 0.91 35.59 -18.24
N VAL A 176 0.14 34.57 -18.65
CA VAL A 176 0.38 33.81 -19.89
C VAL A 176 -0.83 34.01 -20.81
N ALA A 177 -0.64 34.55 -22.02
CA ALA A 177 -1.76 34.88 -22.92
C ALA A 177 -2.31 33.65 -23.68
N VAL A 178 -2.77 32.65 -22.93
CA VAL A 178 -3.18 31.33 -23.40
C VAL A 178 -4.30 31.42 -24.42
N LYS A 179 -5.38 32.15 -24.12
CA LYS A 179 -6.57 32.19 -24.98
C LYS A 179 -6.26 32.74 -26.35
N GLN A 180 -5.48 33.83 -26.38
CA GLN A 180 -5.07 34.48 -27.62
C GLN A 180 -4.15 33.57 -28.43
N ALA A 181 -3.12 33.00 -27.79
CA ALA A 181 -2.15 32.16 -28.47
C ALA A 181 -2.80 30.88 -29.03
N LEU A 182 -3.64 30.21 -28.25
CA LEU A 182 -4.32 28.98 -28.68
C LEU A 182 -5.32 29.26 -29.81
N THR A 183 -6.10 30.34 -29.71
CA THR A 183 -7.02 30.74 -30.80
C THR A 183 -6.27 31.01 -32.10
N ASN A 184 -5.12 31.68 -32.04
CA ASN A 184 -4.27 31.90 -33.20
C ASN A 184 -3.73 30.58 -33.78
N ALA A 185 -3.25 29.67 -32.92
CA ALA A 185 -2.72 28.38 -33.34
C ALA A 185 -3.78 27.52 -34.05
N ILE A 186 -5.01 27.52 -33.54
CA ILE A 186 -6.15 26.82 -34.16
C ILE A 186 -6.48 27.41 -35.53
N ASN A 187 -6.51 28.73 -35.64
CA ASN A 187 -6.75 29.40 -36.94
C ASN A 187 -5.64 29.10 -37.95
N MET A 188 -4.38 28.97 -37.51
CA MET A 188 -3.24 28.65 -38.37
C MET A 188 -3.27 27.19 -38.87
N THR A 189 -3.72 26.26 -38.03
CA THR A 189 -3.76 24.82 -38.33
C THR A 189 -5.09 24.37 -38.96
N ASN A 190 -6.14 25.17 -38.86
CA ASN A 190 -7.53 24.78 -39.16
C ASN A 190 -8.04 23.60 -38.30
N SER A 191 -7.54 23.50 -37.08
CA SER A 191 -7.94 22.44 -36.12
C SER A 191 -9.34 22.68 -35.56
N ASN A 192 -10.00 21.61 -35.11
CA ASN A 192 -11.37 21.68 -34.58
C ASN A 192 -11.40 21.50 -33.05
N ILE A 193 -11.07 22.57 -32.32
CA ILE A 193 -11.22 22.65 -30.86
C ILE A 193 -12.31 23.67 -30.54
N ASP A 194 -13.24 23.32 -29.64
CA ASP A 194 -14.38 24.18 -29.28
C ASP A 194 -13.91 25.51 -28.66
N ILE A 195 -14.28 26.62 -29.28
CA ILE A 195 -13.97 27.98 -28.79
C ILE A 195 -14.52 28.24 -27.39
N THR A 196 -15.62 27.58 -27.00
CA THR A 196 -16.19 27.67 -25.65
C THR A 196 -15.25 27.07 -24.62
N ALA A 197 -14.62 25.93 -24.94
CA ALA A 197 -13.63 25.29 -24.08
C ALA A 197 -12.38 26.17 -23.92
N ILE A 198 -11.93 26.84 -25.00
CA ILE A 198 -10.80 27.78 -24.94
C ILE A 198 -11.15 28.99 -24.05
N ASN A 199 -12.34 29.54 -24.20
CA ASN A 199 -12.78 30.69 -23.41
C ASN A 199 -12.88 30.39 -21.91
N ALA A 200 -13.10 29.12 -21.55
CA ALA A 200 -13.17 28.64 -20.17
C ALA A 200 -11.79 28.50 -19.49
N LEU A 201 -10.69 28.50 -20.25
CA LEU A 201 -9.33 28.52 -19.71
C LEU A 201 -9.04 29.84 -18.98
N SER A 202 -7.94 29.91 -18.23
CA SER A 202 -7.38 31.16 -17.67
C SER A 202 -6.18 31.65 -18.49
N ASP A 203 -5.79 32.91 -18.31
CA ASP A 203 -4.58 33.48 -18.94
C ASP A 203 -3.42 33.52 -17.93
N ASP A 204 -3.03 32.33 -17.47
CA ASP A 204 -1.99 32.07 -16.47
C ASP A 204 -1.39 30.67 -16.70
N LEU A 205 -0.49 30.24 -15.79
CA LEU A 205 0.11 28.91 -15.86
C LEU A 205 -0.92 27.77 -15.86
N LYS A 206 -2.00 27.90 -15.07
CA LYS A 206 -3.07 26.89 -15.01
C LYS A 206 -3.75 26.75 -16.36
N GLY A 207 -4.12 27.86 -16.98
CA GLY A 207 -4.72 27.85 -18.31
C GLY A 207 -3.78 27.29 -19.36
N TRP A 208 -2.48 27.58 -19.27
CA TRP A 208 -1.47 27.05 -20.18
C TRP A 208 -1.38 25.53 -20.09
N ALA A 209 -1.33 24.99 -18.88
CA ALA A 209 -1.25 23.54 -18.68
C ALA A 209 -2.57 22.86 -19.11
N GLN A 210 -3.73 23.43 -18.73
CA GLN A 210 -5.04 22.95 -19.16
C GLN A 210 -5.27 23.03 -20.68
N ALA A 211 -4.66 23.99 -21.37
CA ALA A 211 -4.71 24.09 -22.82
C ALA A 211 -4.08 22.85 -23.50
N HIS A 212 -2.96 22.35 -22.99
CA HIS A 212 -2.32 21.14 -23.54
C HIS A 212 -3.21 19.91 -23.35
N ASN A 213 -3.74 19.72 -22.15
CA ASN A 213 -4.71 18.68 -21.85
C ASN A 213 -5.92 18.76 -22.81
N LEU A 214 -6.48 19.96 -23.02
CA LEU A 214 -7.59 20.18 -23.96
C LEU A 214 -7.21 19.78 -25.40
N ILE A 215 -6.03 20.20 -25.88
CA ILE A 215 -5.55 19.87 -27.24
C ILE A 215 -5.44 18.35 -27.40
N LEU A 216 -4.77 17.67 -26.47
CA LEU A 216 -4.49 16.24 -26.59
C LEU A 216 -5.77 15.40 -26.45
N SER A 217 -6.62 15.69 -25.46
CA SER A 217 -7.90 14.98 -25.30
C SER A 217 -8.84 15.18 -26.49
N THR A 218 -8.78 16.34 -27.17
CA THR A 218 -9.65 16.63 -28.32
C THR A 218 -9.13 16.04 -29.63
N LEU A 219 -7.84 16.21 -29.91
CA LEU A 219 -7.24 15.87 -31.21
C LEU A 219 -6.63 14.47 -31.25
N ALA A 220 -6.28 13.90 -30.09
CA ALA A 220 -5.69 12.56 -29.97
C ALA A 220 -6.48 11.66 -28.98
N PRO A 221 -7.80 11.44 -29.15
CA PRO A 221 -8.63 10.74 -28.17
C PRO A 221 -8.30 9.24 -27.98
N ASN A 222 -7.48 8.66 -28.85
CA ASN A 222 -7.00 7.27 -28.75
C ASN A 222 -5.58 7.17 -28.17
N ALA A 223 -4.95 8.31 -27.85
CA ALA A 223 -3.67 8.39 -27.20
C ALA A 223 -3.88 8.72 -25.72
N ASN A 224 -3.13 8.05 -24.84
CA ASN A 224 -3.01 8.51 -23.46
C ASN A 224 -1.90 9.55 -23.39
N PHE A 225 -1.94 10.44 -22.40
CA PHE A 225 -0.88 11.41 -22.21
C PHE A 225 -0.54 11.67 -20.74
N GLY A 226 0.69 12.13 -20.52
CA GLY A 226 1.20 12.42 -19.19
C GLY A 226 2.21 13.55 -19.15
N TRP A 227 2.27 14.25 -18.02
CA TRP A 227 3.21 15.36 -17.80
C TRP A 227 4.52 14.87 -17.18
N SER A 228 5.65 15.37 -17.69
CA SER A 228 6.96 15.11 -17.10
C SER A 228 7.26 16.04 -15.92
N VAL A 229 7.74 15.44 -14.84
CA VAL A 229 8.33 16.12 -13.67
C VAL A 229 9.71 15.52 -13.40
N SER A 230 10.67 16.34 -12.98
CA SER A 230 12.03 15.87 -12.70
C SER A 230 12.18 15.33 -11.28
N ILE A 231 12.88 14.20 -11.13
CA ILE A 231 13.45 13.78 -9.85
C ILE A 231 14.63 14.72 -9.55
N GLY A 232 14.36 15.71 -8.70
CA GLY A 232 15.29 16.78 -8.36
C GLY A 232 16.38 16.40 -7.35
N ASP A 233 17.11 17.43 -6.89
CA ASP A 233 18.28 17.26 -6.03
C ASP A 233 17.98 16.71 -4.64
N PHE A 234 16.72 16.80 -4.17
CA PHE A 234 16.29 16.18 -2.91
C PHE A 234 16.65 14.70 -2.85
N ALA A 235 16.67 14.00 -4.00
CA ALA A 235 16.99 12.58 -4.05
C ALA A 235 18.42 12.27 -3.56
N TYR A 236 19.32 13.26 -3.53
CA TYR A 236 20.68 13.10 -3.02
C TYR A 236 20.79 13.33 -1.51
N ASP A 237 19.79 13.94 -0.89
CA ASP A 237 19.74 14.22 0.54
C ASP A 237 19.46 12.94 1.35
N THR A 238 19.78 13.00 2.64
CA THR A 238 19.39 11.96 3.60
C THR A 238 17.98 12.25 4.09
N HIS A 239 17.13 11.23 4.05
CA HIS A 239 15.77 11.28 4.58
C HIS A 239 15.61 10.23 5.68
N SER A 240 14.95 10.62 6.77
CA SER A 240 14.63 9.73 7.88
C SER A 240 13.65 8.64 7.45
N GLY A 241 12.64 9.01 6.67
CA GLY A 241 11.59 8.16 6.15
C GLY A 241 10.63 8.90 5.22
N ARG A 242 9.40 8.37 5.08
CA ARG A 242 8.40 8.83 4.10
C ARG A 242 8.02 10.30 4.29
N GLN A 243 7.74 10.72 5.53
CA GLN A 243 7.36 12.10 5.82
C GLN A 243 8.48 13.10 5.44
N SER A 244 9.74 12.76 5.69
CA SER A 244 10.88 13.61 5.32
C SER A 244 10.99 13.82 3.80
N VAL A 245 10.68 12.80 2.98
CA VAL A 245 10.61 12.95 1.52
C VAL A 245 9.42 13.84 1.11
N TRP A 246 8.28 13.66 1.78
CA TRP A 246 7.08 14.46 1.54
C TRP A 246 7.34 15.95 1.76
N ASP A 247 7.84 16.29 2.95
CA ASP A 247 8.08 17.67 3.36
C ASP A 247 9.15 18.35 2.50
N LYS A 248 10.14 17.58 2.04
CA LYS A 248 11.26 18.12 1.27
C LYS A 248 10.95 18.27 -0.22
N ALA A 249 10.08 17.43 -0.79
CA ALA A 249 9.89 17.36 -2.23
C ALA A 249 8.45 17.08 -2.67
N SER A 250 7.83 16.00 -2.20
CA SER A 250 6.57 15.52 -2.79
C SER A 250 5.43 16.50 -2.62
N VAL A 251 5.35 17.21 -1.48
CA VAL A 251 4.30 18.18 -1.19
C VAL A 251 4.24 19.29 -2.24
N PHE A 252 5.39 19.75 -2.75
CA PHE A 252 5.46 20.85 -3.72
C PHE A 252 4.95 20.41 -5.09
N SER A 253 5.38 19.23 -5.56
CA SER A 253 4.90 18.69 -6.84
C SER A 253 3.43 18.29 -6.76
N ALA A 254 2.99 17.71 -5.64
CA ALA A 254 1.60 17.37 -5.39
C ALA A 254 0.69 18.61 -5.41
N ASP A 255 1.09 19.68 -4.70
CA ASP A 255 0.35 20.94 -4.64
C ASP A 255 0.29 21.63 -6.01
N LEU A 256 1.41 21.68 -6.74
CA LEU A 256 1.45 22.24 -8.09
C LEU A 256 0.47 21.49 -9.02
N LEU A 257 0.59 20.16 -9.11
CA LEU A 257 -0.22 19.36 -10.02
C LEU A 257 -1.72 19.44 -9.68
N ALA A 258 -2.08 19.53 -8.40
CA ALA A 258 -3.45 19.75 -7.97
C ALA A 258 -3.95 21.17 -8.29
N THR A 259 -3.13 22.19 -8.07
CA THR A 259 -3.45 23.60 -8.38
C THR A 259 -3.77 23.78 -9.87
N LEU A 260 -2.97 23.13 -10.72
CA LEU A 260 -3.15 23.12 -12.18
C LEU A 260 -4.32 22.25 -12.65
N GLU A 261 -4.88 21.40 -11.77
CA GLU A 261 -5.98 20.46 -12.04
C GLU A 261 -5.69 19.47 -13.18
N LEU A 262 -4.44 19.06 -13.37
CA LEU A 262 -4.04 18.22 -14.52
C LEU A 262 -4.55 16.78 -14.44
N TYR A 263 -4.77 16.28 -13.23
CA TYR A 263 -5.16 14.90 -12.93
C TYR A 263 -6.48 14.79 -12.17
N LYS A 264 -7.26 15.88 -12.12
CA LYS A 264 -8.51 15.93 -11.36
C LYS A 264 -9.45 14.83 -11.85
N VAL A 265 -9.85 13.94 -10.94
CA VAL A 265 -10.55 12.67 -11.25
C VAL A 265 -11.80 12.88 -12.12
N ASP A 266 -12.58 13.93 -11.84
CA ASP A 266 -13.83 14.23 -12.55
C ASP A 266 -13.65 15.16 -13.76
N ALA A 267 -12.41 15.57 -14.09
CA ALA A 267 -12.15 16.42 -15.25
C ALA A 267 -12.16 15.59 -16.54
N ILE A 268 -12.87 16.09 -17.55
CA ILE A 268 -13.02 15.43 -18.86
C ILE A 268 -11.67 15.30 -19.58
N ASN A 269 -10.81 16.32 -19.46
CA ASN A 269 -9.52 16.38 -20.15
C ASN A 269 -8.35 16.14 -19.18
N LYS A 270 -8.47 15.19 -18.24
CA LYS A 270 -7.34 14.89 -17.34
C LYS A 270 -6.25 14.11 -18.08
N ALA A 271 -5.01 14.24 -17.59
CA ALA A 271 -3.92 13.35 -18.00
C ALA A 271 -4.11 11.95 -17.40
N ASP A 272 -3.55 10.95 -18.08
CA ASP A 272 -3.76 9.53 -17.77
C ASP A 272 -2.68 8.95 -16.86
N PHE A 273 -1.47 9.49 -16.94
CA PHE A 273 -0.32 9.08 -16.13
C PHE A 273 0.63 10.25 -15.89
N VAL A 274 1.48 10.15 -14.87
CA VAL A 274 2.57 11.10 -14.62
C VAL A 274 3.90 10.51 -15.05
N VAL A 275 4.80 11.34 -15.59
CA VAL A 275 6.12 10.90 -16.04
C VAL A 275 7.18 11.49 -15.13
N PHE A 276 8.07 10.64 -14.64
CA PHE A 276 9.25 11.08 -13.90
C PHE A 276 10.50 10.86 -14.72
N THR A 277 11.37 11.87 -14.73
CA THR A 277 12.66 11.82 -15.41
C THR A 277 13.79 12.06 -14.43
N LYS A 278 15.00 11.59 -14.75
CA LYS A 278 16.20 11.88 -13.98
C LYS A 278 17.25 12.48 -14.92
N SER A 279 17.82 13.62 -14.54
CA SER A 279 18.92 14.20 -15.31
C SER A 279 20.12 13.25 -15.41
N SER A 280 20.72 13.18 -16.61
CA SER A 280 21.99 12.50 -16.86
C SER A 280 23.21 13.35 -16.48
N THR A 281 23.02 14.64 -16.20
CA THR A 281 24.10 15.57 -15.80
C THR A 281 24.48 15.45 -14.32
N THR A 282 23.55 14.97 -13.49
CA THR A 282 23.78 14.69 -12.07
C THR A 282 24.40 13.30 -11.89
N THR A 283 24.99 13.05 -10.73
CA THR A 283 25.64 11.76 -10.44
C THR A 283 24.63 10.62 -10.37
N ALA A 284 25.08 9.37 -10.55
CA ALA A 284 24.23 8.22 -10.30
C ALA A 284 23.74 8.21 -8.84
N LEU A 285 22.47 7.86 -8.63
CA LEU A 285 21.91 7.70 -7.30
C LEU A 285 22.39 6.38 -6.69
N THR A 286 22.67 6.39 -5.39
CA THR A 286 22.87 5.16 -4.62
C THR A 286 21.56 4.40 -4.44
N SER A 287 21.61 3.19 -3.87
CA SER A 287 20.39 2.41 -3.58
C SER A 287 19.43 3.15 -2.63
N ASP A 288 19.96 3.82 -1.61
CA ASP A 288 19.15 4.58 -0.65
C ASP A 288 18.55 5.84 -1.29
N GLN A 289 19.32 6.51 -2.14
CA GLN A 289 18.84 7.67 -2.89
C GLN A 289 17.76 7.29 -3.92
N TRP A 290 17.88 6.12 -4.56
CA TRP A 290 16.80 5.58 -5.39
C TRP A 290 15.56 5.19 -4.59
N HIS A 291 15.72 4.73 -3.34
CA HIS A 291 14.58 4.50 -2.46
C HIS A 291 13.82 5.82 -2.20
N ASN A 292 14.54 6.91 -1.89
CA ASN A 292 13.93 8.23 -1.72
C ASN A 292 13.26 8.74 -3.00
N ALA A 293 13.90 8.54 -4.16
CA ALA A 293 13.33 8.90 -5.45
C ALA A 293 12.05 8.13 -5.77
N LEU A 294 12.01 6.82 -5.50
CA LEU A 294 10.81 6.01 -5.69
C LEU A 294 9.71 6.34 -4.66
N GLU A 295 10.07 6.69 -3.43
CA GLU A 295 9.11 7.19 -2.44
C GLU A 295 8.48 8.51 -2.91
N TYR A 296 9.26 9.45 -3.46
CA TYR A 296 8.73 10.66 -4.08
C TYR A 296 7.76 10.36 -5.24
N VAL A 297 8.16 9.46 -6.15
CA VAL A 297 7.30 9.00 -7.27
C VAL A 297 5.99 8.46 -6.71
N LYS A 298 6.05 7.59 -5.69
CA LYS A 298 4.89 6.99 -5.04
C LYS A 298 3.99 8.04 -4.40
N GLN A 299 4.55 8.95 -3.62
CA GLN A 299 3.79 9.96 -2.88
C GLN A 299 3.06 10.94 -3.81
N VAL A 300 3.74 11.41 -4.86
CA VAL A 300 3.12 12.31 -5.85
C VAL A 300 2.02 11.58 -6.61
N SER A 301 2.27 10.35 -7.06
CA SER A 301 1.27 9.55 -7.78
C SER A 301 0.07 9.15 -6.91
N ASP A 302 0.28 8.77 -5.65
CA ASP A 302 -0.77 8.49 -4.65
C ASP A 302 -1.68 9.72 -4.46
N TYR A 303 -1.09 10.91 -4.38
CA TYR A 303 -1.83 12.16 -4.21
C TYR A 303 -2.71 12.51 -5.42
N ILE A 304 -2.14 12.48 -6.62
CA ILE A 304 -2.86 12.82 -7.86
C ILE A 304 -3.73 11.67 -8.39
N LYS A 305 -3.64 10.48 -7.79
CA LYS A 305 -4.37 9.26 -8.16
C LYS A 305 -4.15 8.83 -9.61
N ALA A 306 -2.91 8.88 -10.07
CA ALA A 306 -2.54 8.51 -11.44
C ALA A 306 -1.30 7.59 -11.45
N PRO A 307 -1.24 6.57 -12.33
CA PRO A 307 -0.08 5.72 -12.47
C PRO A 307 1.14 6.51 -12.98
N ALA A 308 2.34 6.01 -12.70
CA ALA A 308 3.61 6.67 -13.01
C ALA A 308 4.42 5.93 -14.08
N MET A 309 5.16 6.68 -14.88
CA MET A 309 6.16 6.17 -15.82
C MET A 309 7.52 6.74 -15.48
N LEU A 310 8.56 5.90 -15.45
CA LEU A 310 9.95 6.35 -15.44
C LEU A 310 10.42 6.44 -16.89
N ALA A 311 10.61 7.65 -17.41
CA ALA A 311 10.96 7.86 -18.81
C ALA A 311 12.36 8.44 -19.00
N ASN A 312 13.02 8.04 -20.09
CA ASN A 312 14.32 8.56 -20.48
C ASN A 312 15.38 8.45 -19.35
N MET A 313 15.37 7.33 -18.63
CA MET A 313 16.28 7.11 -17.51
C MET A 313 17.72 6.90 -18.02
N PRO A 314 18.73 7.60 -17.46
CA PRO A 314 20.10 7.45 -17.91
C PRO A 314 20.61 6.01 -17.72
N THR A 315 20.85 5.29 -18.82
CA THR A 315 21.22 3.87 -18.81
C THR A 315 22.43 3.60 -17.93
N ASN A 316 23.46 4.42 -18.05
CA ASN A 316 24.71 4.29 -17.30
C ASN A 316 24.58 4.57 -15.80
N GLN A 317 23.45 5.11 -15.32
CA GLN A 317 23.23 5.43 -13.91
C GLN A 317 22.15 4.58 -13.26
N ALA A 318 21.14 4.14 -14.03
CA ALA A 318 19.93 3.53 -13.51
C ALA A 318 19.82 2.03 -13.80
N ALA A 319 20.47 1.52 -14.86
CA ALA A 319 20.28 0.15 -15.33
C ALA A 319 20.63 -0.89 -14.26
N ASP A 320 21.73 -0.70 -13.53
CA ASP A 320 22.18 -1.63 -12.49
C ASP A 320 21.25 -1.69 -11.27
N TYR A 321 20.63 -0.57 -10.92
CA TYR A 321 19.64 -0.54 -9.83
C TYR A 321 18.37 -1.27 -10.24
N PHE A 322 17.76 -0.89 -11.36
CA PHE A 322 16.47 -1.46 -11.76
C PHE A 322 16.60 -2.90 -12.27
N MET A 323 17.60 -3.19 -13.10
CA MET A 323 17.77 -4.48 -13.75
C MET A 323 18.72 -5.42 -13.00
N GLY A 324 19.29 -4.96 -11.88
CA GLY A 324 20.27 -5.72 -11.11
C GLY A 324 21.64 -5.82 -11.80
N ASN A 325 22.58 -6.40 -11.08
CA ASN A 325 23.92 -6.73 -11.57
C ASN A 325 24.46 -7.97 -10.81
N SER A 326 25.77 -8.20 -10.81
CA SER A 326 26.37 -9.36 -10.14
C SER A 326 26.30 -9.32 -8.61
N VAL A 327 25.99 -8.17 -8.01
CA VAL A 327 25.97 -7.97 -6.56
C VAL A 327 24.60 -7.57 -6.01
N SER A 328 23.73 -6.96 -6.82
CA SER A 328 22.40 -6.51 -6.41
C SER A 328 21.29 -7.08 -7.27
N LYS A 329 20.19 -7.47 -6.63
CA LYS A 329 18.97 -7.95 -7.30
C LYS A 329 18.23 -6.81 -8.00
N PRO A 330 17.48 -7.11 -9.09
CA PRO A 330 16.62 -6.14 -9.76
C PRO A 330 15.60 -5.48 -8.82
N GLN A 331 15.33 -4.19 -9.02
CA GLN A 331 14.39 -3.39 -8.20
C GLN A 331 13.08 -3.04 -8.92
N LEU A 332 12.76 -3.73 -10.03
CA LEU A 332 11.53 -3.51 -10.80
C LEU A 332 10.26 -3.71 -9.97
N ARG A 333 10.25 -4.64 -9.01
CA ARG A 333 9.09 -4.86 -8.11
C ARG A 333 8.85 -3.64 -7.22
N LYS A 334 9.92 -3.03 -6.70
CA LYS A 334 9.82 -1.79 -5.90
C LYS A 334 9.32 -0.63 -6.75
N ALA A 335 9.73 -0.53 -8.01
CA ALA A 335 9.19 0.46 -8.94
C ALA A 335 7.67 0.24 -9.14
N ALA A 336 7.23 -1.00 -9.38
CA ALA A 336 5.81 -1.33 -9.50
C ALA A 336 5.01 -1.00 -8.23
N PHE A 337 5.57 -1.28 -7.05
CA PHE A 337 4.98 -0.86 -5.76
C PHE A 337 4.90 0.66 -5.61
N SER A 338 5.83 1.39 -6.23
CA SER A 338 5.88 2.85 -6.28
C SER A 338 5.03 3.43 -7.43
N ASN A 339 3.94 2.75 -7.75
CA ASN A 339 2.98 3.09 -8.80
C ASN A 339 3.54 3.18 -10.23
N VAL A 340 4.73 2.62 -10.50
CA VAL A 340 5.32 2.66 -11.84
C VAL A 340 4.80 1.51 -12.70
N PHE A 341 4.23 1.82 -13.88
CA PHE A 341 3.82 0.79 -14.85
C PHE A 341 4.87 0.51 -15.93
N ALA A 342 5.75 1.48 -16.20
CA ALA A 342 6.78 1.37 -17.23
C ALA A 342 8.08 2.10 -16.89
N LEU A 343 9.21 1.53 -17.33
CA LEU A 343 10.56 2.08 -17.27
C LEU A 343 11.19 2.09 -18.66
N THR A 344 11.57 3.27 -19.15
CA THR A 344 12.32 3.42 -20.40
C THR A 344 13.68 4.07 -20.17
N PHE A 345 14.69 3.51 -20.81
CA PHE A 345 16.07 3.98 -20.75
C PHE A 345 16.42 4.87 -21.95
N ASP A 346 17.36 5.79 -21.77
CA ASP A 346 17.77 6.77 -22.79
C ASP A 346 18.66 6.17 -23.90
N GLN A 347 19.41 5.11 -23.58
CA GLN A 347 20.42 4.53 -24.45
C GLN A 347 20.39 3.01 -24.44
N ASP A 348 20.73 2.41 -25.58
CA ASP A 348 21.00 0.98 -25.67
C ASP A 348 22.38 0.64 -25.10
N SER A 349 22.50 -0.55 -24.51
CA SER A 349 23.78 -1.20 -24.28
C SER A 349 23.60 -2.71 -24.42
N GLN A 350 24.63 -3.43 -24.86
CA GLN A 350 24.54 -4.88 -25.01
C GLN A 350 24.14 -5.58 -23.70
N GLU A 351 24.65 -5.07 -22.57
CA GLU A 351 24.31 -5.58 -21.24
C GLU A 351 22.85 -5.30 -20.88
N LEU A 352 22.36 -4.08 -21.09
CA LEU A 352 20.97 -3.73 -20.82
C LEU A 352 20.02 -4.55 -21.70
N THR A 353 20.30 -4.69 -22.99
CA THR A 353 19.49 -5.50 -23.91
C THR A 353 19.40 -6.95 -23.40
N ALA A 354 20.50 -7.56 -22.99
CA ALA A 354 20.50 -8.92 -22.45
C ALA A 354 19.70 -9.03 -21.12
N LYS A 355 19.76 -7.99 -20.26
CA LYS A 355 18.97 -7.92 -19.02
C LYS A 355 17.46 -7.81 -19.34
N ILE A 356 17.09 -6.98 -20.32
CA ILE A 356 15.70 -6.83 -20.77
C ILE A 356 15.19 -8.15 -21.38
N GLU A 357 15.98 -8.82 -22.22
CA GLU A 357 15.64 -10.13 -22.81
C GLU A 357 15.42 -11.19 -21.73
N ARG A 358 16.27 -11.21 -20.68
CA ARG A 358 16.06 -12.10 -19.53
C ARG A 358 14.75 -11.80 -18.82
N TYR A 359 14.48 -10.51 -18.56
CA TYR A 359 13.25 -10.05 -17.92
C TYR A 359 11.98 -10.47 -18.68
N GLN A 360 12.02 -10.55 -20.02
CA GLN A 360 10.86 -11.00 -20.80
C GLN A 360 10.36 -12.41 -20.43
N ASN A 361 11.21 -13.25 -19.82
CA ASN A 361 10.84 -14.61 -19.39
C ASN A 361 10.17 -14.66 -18.01
N ALA A 362 10.24 -13.58 -17.23
CA ALA A 362 9.73 -13.52 -15.86
C ALA A 362 9.22 -12.10 -15.56
N LYS A 363 8.18 -11.70 -16.31
CA LYS A 363 7.59 -10.37 -16.19
C LYS A 363 6.86 -10.21 -14.85
N ILE A 364 6.86 -8.98 -14.36
CA ILE A 364 6.13 -8.61 -13.14
C ILE A 364 4.69 -8.27 -13.56
N PRO A 365 3.68 -8.99 -13.06
CA PRO A 365 2.29 -8.64 -13.30
C PRO A 365 1.94 -7.35 -12.53
N LEU A 366 1.10 -6.50 -13.11
CA LEU A 366 0.67 -5.23 -12.53
C LEU A 366 -0.75 -5.28 -12.00
N TYR A 367 -1.63 -6.03 -12.67
CA TYR A 367 -3.03 -6.23 -12.34
C TYR A 367 -3.55 -7.51 -13.01
N TYR A 368 -4.58 -8.11 -12.41
CA TYR A 368 -5.21 -9.33 -12.91
C TYR A 368 -5.94 -9.06 -14.24
N VAL A 369 -5.82 -9.98 -15.20
CA VAL A 369 -6.58 -9.96 -16.46
C VAL A 369 -7.31 -11.28 -16.66
N GLY A 370 -8.63 -11.26 -16.60
CA GLY A 370 -9.49 -12.42 -16.84
C GLY A 370 -10.94 -11.97 -17.05
N GLU A 371 -11.85 -12.90 -17.31
CA GLU A 371 -13.26 -12.65 -16.97
C GLU A 371 -13.26 -12.20 -15.50
N GLU A 372 -14.05 -11.19 -15.15
CA GLU A 372 -14.10 -10.67 -13.78
C GLU A 372 -14.15 -11.86 -12.80
N LEU A 373 -13.72 -11.63 -11.56
CA LEU A 373 -14.23 -12.43 -10.45
C LEU A 373 -15.76 -12.16 -10.35
N GLU A 374 -16.52 -12.46 -11.41
CA GLU A 374 -17.96 -12.46 -11.39
C GLU A 374 -18.32 -13.32 -10.19
N LYS A 375 -19.32 -12.87 -9.44
CA LYS A 375 -19.99 -13.67 -8.43
C LYS A 375 -20.75 -14.81 -9.12
N GLY A 376 -20.02 -15.65 -9.82
CA GLY A 376 -20.47 -16.92 -10.34
C GLY A 376 -20.86 -17.80 -9.16
N SER A 377 -21.65 -18.81 -9.48
CA SER A 377 -22.04 -19.81 -8.50
C SER A 377 -20.81 -20.44 -7.85
N LEU A 378 -20.71 -20.36 -6.52
CA LEU A 378 -19.61 -20.96 -5.75
C LEU A 378 -19.41 -22.43 -6.13
N THR A 379 -20.50 -23.17 -6.32
CA THR A 379 -20.47 -24.57 -6.75
C THR A 379 -21.44 -24.83 -7.89
N ARG A 380 -21.32 -26.00 -8.55
CA ARG A 380 -22.33 -26.47 -9.51
C ARG A 380 -23.70 -26.78 -8.88
N ILE A 381 -23.79 -26.86 -7.55
CA ILE A 381 -25.02 -27.25 -6.84
C ILE A 381 -25.81 -26.00 -6.47
N GLU A 382 -26.82 -25.66 -7.26
CA GLU A 382 -27.64 -24.46 -7.06
C GLU A 382 -28.24 -24.37 -5.65
N ALA A 383 -28.73 -25.50 -5.12
CA ALA A 383 -29.29 -25.56 -3.78
C ALA A 383 -28.27 -25.23 -2.68
N LEU A 384 -27.00 -25.59 -2.85
CA LEU A 384 -25.93 -25.22 -1.92
C LEU A 384 -25.70 -23.72 -1.95
N ASN A 385 -25.56 -23.14 -3.15
CA ASN A 385 -25.30 -21.71 -3.31
C ASN A 385 -26.44 -20.87 -2.70
N GLN A 386 -27.70 -21.25 -2.94
CA GLN A 386 -28.86 -20.58 -2.34
C GLN A 386 -28.87 -20.70 -0.81
N GLN A 387 -28.52 -21.87 -0.26
CA GLN A 387 -28.46 -22.06 1.20
C GLN A 387 -27.34 -21.25 1.84
N LEU A 388 -26.18 -21.13 1.19
CA LEU A 388 -25.07 -20.30 1.69
C LEU A 388 -25.40 -18.82 1.60
N ALA A 389 -26.01 -18.34 0.51
CA ALA A 389 -26.49 -16.97 0.41
C ALA A 389 -27.56 -16.66 1.49
N ALA A 390 -28.52 -17.56 1.70
CA ALA A 390 -29.56 -17.39 2.72
C ALA A 390 -29.04 -17.42 4.17
N ALA A 391 -27.83 -17.95 4.40
CA ALA A 391 -27.22 -18.00 5.72
C ALA A 391 -26.64 -16.67 6.19
N GLU A 392 -26.52 -15.65 5.32
CA GLU A 392 -25.87 -14.36 5.60
C GLU A 392 -26.30 -13.75 6.93
N ASN A 393 -27.61 -13.58 7.14
CA ASN A 393 -28.11 -12.95 8.37
C ASN A 393 -27.74 -13.74 9.63
N ALA A 394 -27.86 -15.07 9.59
CA ALA A 394 -27.53 -15.94 10.71
C ALA A 394 -26.02 -15.97 10.98
N MET A 395 -25.20 -15.97 9.92
CA MET A 395 -23.75 -15.95 10.04
C MET A 395 -23.27 -14.61 10.62
N ASP A 396 -23.69 -13.48 10.05
CA ASP A 396 -23.26 -12.15 10.49
C ASP A 396 -23.75 -11.78 11.89
N ASN A 397 -24.94 -12.23 12.29
CA ASN A 397 -25.56 -11.78 13.54
C ASN A 397 -25.57 -12.83 14.66
N GLU A 398 -25.18 -14.07 14.38
CA GLU A 398 -25.20 -15.14 15.40
C GLU A 398 -23.93 -15.99 15.44
N ALA A 399 -23.13 -16.05 14.37
CA ALA A 399 -21.86 -16.79 14.35
C ALA A 399 -20.66 -15.85 14.43
N PHE A 400 -20.61 -14.80 13.60
CA PHE A 400 -19.50 -13.86 13.51
C PHE A 400 -19.61 -12.78 14.59
N LEU A 401 -19.54 -13.22 15.84
CA LEU A 401 -19.66 -12.37 17.00
C LEU A 401 -18.30 -12.14 17.64
N TYR A 402 -18.16 -10.97 18.26
CA TYR A 402 -17.01 -10.62 19.08
C TYR A 402 -17.43 -10.23 20.48
N GLU A 403 -16.52 -10.47 21.43
CA GLU A 403 -16.74 -10.12 22.83
C GLU A 403 -16.35 -8.65 23.08
N THR A 404 -17.32 -7.85 23.54
CA THR A 404 -17.06 -6.48 23.97
C THR A 404 -16.40 -6.46 25.35
N PRO A 405 -15.76 -5.35 25.76
CA PRO A 405 -15.21 -5.21 27.12
C PRO A 405 -16.26 -5.32 28.23
N GLN A 406 -17.55 -5.28 27.90
CA GLN A 406 -18.68 -5.48 28.82
C GLN A 406 -19.16 -6.94 28.82
N SER A 407 -18.38 -7.87 28.24
CA SER A 407 -18.71 -9.29 28.04
C SER A 407 -20.04 -9.51 27.29
N GLN A 408 -20.35 -8.61 26.35
CA GLN A 408 -21.46 -8.77 25.42
C GLN A 408 -20.94 -9.36 24.12
N TRP A 409 -21.73 -10.22 23.48
CA TRP A 409 -21.42 -10.73 22.15
C TRP A 409 -22.23 -9.95 21.12
N ILE A 410 -21.54 -9.24 20.22
CA ILE A 410 -22.18 -8.44 19.17
C ILE A 410 -21.54 -8.72 17.80
N PRO A 411 -22.24 -8.43 16.68
CA PRO A 411 -21.75 -8.70 15.32
C PRO A 411 -20.38 -8.07 15.03
N SER A 412 -19.51 -8.82 14.37
CA SER A 412 -18.22 -8.33 13.90
C SER A 412 -18.40 -7.20 12.90
N THR A 413 -17.55 -6.18 13.01
CA THR A 413 -17.45 -5.08 12.04
C THR A 413 -16.35 -5.33 11.01
N VAL A 414 -15.50 -6.34 11.22
CA VAL A 414 -14.33 -6.63 10.37
C VAL A 414 -14.59 -7.80 9.42
N TYR A 415 -15.27 -8.83 9.92
CA TYR A 415 -15.50 -10.09 9.23
C TYR A 415 -16.99 -10.22 8.87
N LYS A 416 -17.26 -10.31 7.57
CA LYS A 416 -18.61 -10.43 6.99
C LYS A 416 -18.74 -11.70 6.16
N TRP A 417 -19.94 -12.28 6.16
CA TRP A 417 -20.24 -13.51 5.43
C TRP A 417 -20.07 -13.37 3.92
N ASN A 418 -20.47 -12.23 3.35
CA ASN A 418 -20.31 -12.00 1.92
C ASN A 418 -18.83 -11.95 1.51
N ASP A 419 -17.99 -11.22 2.25
CA ASP A 419 -16.55 -11.18 2.01
C ASP A 419 -15.91 -12.59 2.13
N PHE A 420 -16.40 -13.42 3.06
CA PHE A 420 -15.98 -14.81 3.17
C PHE A 420 -16.38 -15.63 1.95
N LEU A 421 -17.63 -15.51 1.48
CA LEU A 421 -18.10 -16.23 0.30
C LEU A 421 -17.36 -15.80 -0.97
N ASP A 422 -17.04 -14.52 -1.12
CA ASP A 422 -16.24 -14.00 -2.23
C ASP A 422 -14.84 -14.63 -2.21
N GLY A 423 -14.18 -14.67 -1.04
CA GLY A 423 -12.87 -15.32 -0.88
C GLY A 423 -12.90 -16.83 -1.06
N LEU A 424 -13.93 -17.50 -0.56
CA LEU A 424 -14.15 -18.93 -0.74
C LEU A 424 -14.38 -19.29 -2.22
N ASN A 425 -15.10 -18.43 -2.94
CA ASN A 425 -15.34 -18.57 -4.37
C ASN A 425 -14.04 -18.55 -5.17
N ALA A 426 -13.20 -17.54 -4.93
CA ALA A 426 -11.88 -17.46 -5.55
C ALA A 426 -11.03 -18.70 -5.24
N MET A 427 -10.98 -19.12 -3.97
CA MET A 427 -10.16 -20.25 -3.54
C MET A 427 -10.69 -21.62 -3.97
N HIS A 428 -12.00 -21.77 -4.20
CA HIS A 428 -12.60 -23.00 -4.72
C HIS A 428 -12.51 -23.09 -6.25
N ASN A 429 -12.90 -22.04 -6.96
CA ASN A 429 -13.04 -22.09 -8.41
C ASN A 429 -11.72 -21.84 -9.15
N ILE A 430 -10.87 -20.95 -8.64
CA ILE A 430 -9.56 -20.64 -9.22
C ILE A 430 -8.48 -21.43 -8.49
N GLY A 431 -8.44 -21.29 -7.16
CA GLY A 431 -7.39 -21.86 -6.34
C GLY A 431 -6.05 -21.15 -6.51
N VAL A 432 -5.02 -21.73 -5.93
CA VAL A 432 -3.69 -21.12 -5.77
C VAL A 432 -2.63 -22.22 -5.64
N ALA A 433 -1.52 -22.08 -6.38
CA ALA A 433 -0.48 -23.11 -6.44
C ALA A 433 -1.03 -24.51 -6.80
N GLY A 434 -2.05 -24.57 -7.67
CA GLY A 434 -2.75 -25.82 -8.02
C GLY A 434 -3.67 -26.40 -6.93
N ASN A 435 -3.69 -25.81 -5.74
CA ASN A 435 -4.58 -26.21 -4.64
C ASN A 435 -5.89 -25.42 -4.71
N LYS A 436 -7.01 -26.11 -4.48
CA LYS A 436 -8.35 -25.52 -4.41
C LYS A 436 -8.98 -25.86 -3.08
N PHE A 437 -9.79 -24.96 -2.55
CA PHE A 437 -10.59 -25.26 -1.37
C PHE A 437 -11.59 -26.35 -1.72
N TRP A 438 -11.40 -27.54 -1.15
CA TRP A 438 -12.26 -28.66 -1.47
C TRP A 438 -13.65 -28.49 -0.84
N LEU A 439 -14.71 -28.55 -1.67
CA LEU A 439 -16.12 -28.50 -1.22
C LEU A 439 -16.94 -29.71 -1.65
N MET A 440 -16.53 -30.41 -2.73
CA MET A 440 -17.35 -31.44 -3.37
C MET A 440 -16.48 -32.53 -3.99
N ASN A 441 -17.05 -33.74 -4.13
CA ASN A 441 -16.44 -34.82 -4.88
C ASN A 441 -17.35 -35.28 -6.02
N ASP A 442 -16.74 -35.49 -7.18
CA ASP A 442 -17.42 -36.04 -8.34
C ASP A 442 -17.72 -37.53 -8.11
N GLY A 443 -18.97 -37.93 -8.35
CA GLY A 443 -19.44 -39.29 -8.06
C GLY A 443 -20.14 -39.46 -6.71
N VAL A 444 -20.24 -38.39 -5.91
CA VAL A 444 -21.11 -38.31 -4.72
C VAL A 444 -22.38 -37.53 -5.09
N ASP A 445 -23.53 -37.93 -4.53
CA ASP A 445 -24.80 -37.24 -4.78
C ASP A 445 -24.81 -35.82 -4.20
N ASP A 446 -25.67 -34.95 -4.74
CA ASP A 446 -25.69 -33.54 -4.36
C ASP A 446 -26.08 -33.32 -2.89
N GLU A 447 -26.94 -34.16 -2.30
CA GLU A 447 -27.36 -34.02 -0.89
C GLU A 447 -26.17 -34.29 0.05
N THR A 448 -25.38 -35.32 -0.25
CA THR A 448 -24.17 -35.63 0.51
C THR A 448 -23.08 -34.58 0.28
N ASN A 449 -22.88 -34.11 -0.96
CA ASN A 449 -21.92 -33.04 -1.26
C ASN A 449 -22.28 -31.71 -0.55
N ILE A 450 -23.57 -31.38 -0.43
CA ILE A 450 -24.02 -30.23 0.39
C ILE A 450 -23.55 -30.36 1.84
N LYS A 451 -23.64 -31.56 2.43
CA LYS A 451 -23.19 -31.81 3.81
C LYS A 451 -21.67 -31.69 3.92
N TYR A 452 -20.92 -32.26 2.98
CA TYR A 452 -19.46 -32.13 2.94
C TYR A 452 -19.01 -30.67 2.87
N ALA A 453 -19.56 -29.90 1.94
CA ALA A 453 -19.21 -28.49 1.76
C ALA A 453 -19.44 -27.69 3.05
N LYS A 454 -20.60 -27.85 3.69
CA LYS A 454 -20.94 -27.17 4.95
C LYS A 454 -20.02 -27.57 6.11
N VAL A 455 -19.62 -28.85 6.18
CA VAL A 455 -18.66 -29.30 7.19
C VAL A 455 -17.26 -28.74 6.94
N ALA A 456 -16.80 -28.70 5.69
CA ALA A 456 -15.52 -28.10 5.34
C ALA A 456 -15.48 -26.60 5.69
N ILE A 457 -16.54 -25.86 5.34
CA ILE A 457 -16.73 -24.45 5.69
C ILE A 457 -16.75 -24.26 7.21
N ALA A 458 -17.54 -25.07 7.93
CA ALA A 458 -17.64 -24.97 9.38
C ALA A 458 -16.30 -25.24 10.07
N ALA A 459 -15.52 -26.21 9.57
CA ALA A 459 -14.21 -26.53 10.15
C ALA A 459 -13.25 -25.35 10.05
N PHE A 460 -13.20 -24.67 8.91
CA PHE A 460 -12.41 -23.45 8.73
C PHE A 460 -12.88 -22.32 9.65
N LEU A 461 -14.18 -22.01 9.60
CA LEU A 461 -14.75 -20.90 10.36
C LEU A 461 -14.63 -21.09 11.88
N ALA A 462 -14.70 -22.32 12.38
CA ALA A 462 -14.50 -22.59 13.79
C ALA A 462 -13.14 -22.12 14.32
N GLN A 463 -12.11 -22.25 13.49
CA GLN A 463 -10.75 -21.80 13.81
C GLN A 463 -10.68 -20.28 13.71
N SER A 464 -11.16 -19.70 12.61
CA SER A 464 -11.28 -18.25 12.40
C SER A 464 -12.00 -17.53 13.55
N MET A 465 -13.09 -18.11 14.04
CA MET A 465 -13.87 -17.58 15.16
C MET A 465 -13.04 -17.51 16.44
N GLN A 466 -12.18 -18.50 16.68
CA GLN A 466 -11.31 -18.56 17.84
C GLN A 466 -10.07 -17.66 17.70
N GLU A 467 -9.48 -17.58 16.51
CA GLU A 467 -8.25 -16.80 16.28
C GLU A 467 -8.51 -15.28 16.29
N THR A 468 -9.54 -14.81 15.57
CA THR A 468 -9.64 -13.38 15.23
C THR A 468 -11.03 -12.78 15.34
N ILE A 469 -12.08 -13.48 14.92
CA ILE A 469 -13.43 -12.90 14.88
C ILE A 469 -13.91 -12.54 16.29
N ARG A 470 -13.65 -13.40 17.29
CA ARG A 470 -13.99 -13.12 18.69
C ARG A 470 -13.37 -11.84 19.27
N TYR A 471 -12.28 -11.35 18.67
CA TYR A 471 -11.58 -10.13 19.06
C TYR A 471 -11.90 -8.95 18.16
N ASN A 472 -12.66 -9.17 17.07
CA ASN A 472 -12.93 -8.18 16.02
C ASN A 472 -11.65 -7.51 15.51
N ALA A 473 -10.61 -8.33 15.30
CA ALA A 473 -9.27 -7.89 14.95
C ALA A 473 -8.82 -8.58 13.66
N CYS A 474 -8.29 -7.79 12.72
CA CYS A 474 -7.58 -8.29 11.55
C CYS A 474 -6.08 -8.32 11.84
N ASP A 475 -5.54 -7.24 12.38
CA ASP A 475 -4.19 -7.16 12.92
C ASP A 475 -4.12 -7.71 14.36
N GLU A 476 -3.00 -8.34 14.67
CA GLU A 476 -2.67 -8.85 15.99
C GLU A 476 -2.73 -7.75 17.07
N ASN A 477 -3.38 -8.03 18.19
CA ASN A 477 -3.38 -7.14 19.35
C ASN A 477 -2.07 -7.28 20.13
N ASN A 478 -1.63 -6.20 20.79
CA ASN A 478 -0.53 -6.26 21.74
C ASN A 478 -0.99 -6.93 23.05
N TRP A 479 -0.55 -8.17 23.26
CA TRP A 479 -0.78 -8.98 24.45
C TRP A 479 0.46 -9.08 25.35
N SER A 480 1.55 -8.40 24.99
CA SER A 480 2.84 -8.54 25.66
C SER A 480 2.83 -7.85 27.02
N GLU A 481 3.05 -8.62 28.08
CA GLU A 481 3.08 -8.15 29.47
C GLU A 481 4.24 -8.82 30.23
N ILE A 482 4.70 -8.20 31.32
CA ILE A 482 5.79 -8.74 32.17
C ILE A 482 5.44 -10.15 32.66
N LYS A 483 4.17 -10.40 32.97
CA LYS A 483 3.68 -11.71 33.43
C LYS A 483 3.86 -12.82 32.37
N TYR A 484 4.04 -12.46 31.11
CA TYR A 484 4.31 -13.37 29.99
C TYR A 484 5.75 -13.29 29.48
N GLY A 485 6.65 -12.60 30.19
CA GLY A 485 8.08 -12.52 29.88
C GLY A 485 8.51 -11.33 29.04
N ALA A 486 7.64 -10.34 28.80
CA ALA A 486 8.03 -9.08 28.16
C ALA A 486 8.89 -8.21 29.11
N PRO A 487 9.75 -7.32 28.59
CA PRO A 487 10.59 -6.43 29.42
C PRO A 487 9.78 -5.39 30.20
N THR A 488 8.59 -5.07 29.73
CA THR A 488 7.62 -4.15 30.34
C THR A 488 6.21 -4.54 29.91
N ASP A 489 5.17 -3.90 30.47
CA ASP A 489 3.80 -4.10 29.99
C ASP A 489 3.57 -3.30 28.70
N TYR A 490 2.99 -3.96 27.71
CA TYR A 490 2.70 -3.46 26.36
C TYR A 490 3.89 -2.75 25.69
N PRO A 491 5.06 -3.41 25.56
CA PRO A 491 6.17 -2.85 24.81
C PRO A 491 5.74 -2.60 23.36
N MET A 492 6.24 -1.52 22.76
CA MET A 492 5.99 -1.23 21.34
C MET A 492 6.60 -2.31 20.43
N THR A 493 7.64 -3.00 20.89
CA THR A 493 8.30 -4.11 20.17
C THR A 493 7.44 -5.37 20.07
N ALA A 494 6.23 -5.38 20.63
CA ALA A 494 5.23 -6.41 20.32
C ALA A 494 4.94 -6.53 18.80
N SER A 495 5.18 -5.46 18.02
CA SER A 495 5.11 -5.49 16.55
C SER A 495 6.17 -6.39 15.89
N CYS A 496 7.26 -6.66 16.59
CA CYS A 496 8.38 -7.50 16.14
C CYS A 496 8.19 -8.97 16.52
N GLY A 497 7.37 -9.23 17.54
CA GLY A 497 7.15 -10.55 18.09
C GLY A 497 6.56 -10.50 19.50
N GLN A 498 5.74 -11.51 19.83
CA GLN A 498 5.15 -11.66 21.16
C GLN A 498 5.43 -13.06 21.72
N LEU A 499 5.41 -13.22 23.05
CA LEU A 499 5.64 -14.50 23.73
C LEU A 499 7.00 -15.15 23.38
N GLY A 500 8.05 -14.32 23.23
CA GLY A 500 9.40 -14.76 22.90
C GLY A 500 9.63 -15.08 21.40
N GLN A 501 8.62 -14.88 20.56
CA GLN A 501 8.74 -15.02 19.11
C GLN A 501 9.47 -13.82 18.50
N LYS A 502 10.05 -14.03 17.31
CA LYS A 502 10.68 -12.98 16.48
C LYS A 502 10.20 -13.14 15.05
N TYR A 503 9.20 -12.36 14.66
CA TYR A 503 8.48 -12.54 13.39
C TYR A 503 9.37 -12.28 12.17
N ALA A 504 10.35 -11.38 12.28
CA ALA A 504 11.34 -11.15 11.23
C ALA A 504 12.29 -12.36 11.02
N ASP A 505 12.41 -13.27 11.99
CA ASP A 505 13.23 -14.47 11.86
C ASP A 505 12.45 -15.64 11.23
N TYR A 506 11.12 -15.50 11.06
CA TYR A 506 10.27 -16.51 10.46
C TYR A 506 10.54 -16.54 8.96
N GLY A 507 11.42 -17.45 8.54
CA GLY A 507 11.96 -17.40 7.20
C GLY A 507 13.45 -17.60 7.11
N VAL A 508 14.17 -17.67 8.23
CA VAL A 508 15.61 -17.90 8.23
C VAL A 508 15.89 -19.36 8.57
N ASN A 509 16.69 -20.02 7.74
CA ASN A 509 17.21 -21.33 8.06
C ASN A 509 18.19 -21.22 9.25
N PRO A 510 17.93 -21.91 10.38
CA PRO A 510 18.75 -21.77 11.57
C PRO A 510 20.17 -22.36 11.43
N VAL A 511 20.40 -23.22 10.44
CA VAL A 511 21.69 -23.87 10.16
C VAL A 511 22.53 -23.03 9.22
N SER A 512 21.96 -22.58 8.09
CA SER A 512 22.70 -21.81 7.08
C SER A 512 22.72 -20.31 7.36
N GLY A 513 21.75 -19.79 8.13
CA GLY A 513 21.52 -18.36 8.34
C GLY A 513 20.96 -17.64 7.12
N LEU A 514 20.60 -18.37 6.05
CA LEU A 514 20.01 -17.81 4.83
C LEU A 514 18.50 -17.78 4.92
N ASP A 515 17.90 -16.83 4.22
CA ASP A 515 16.46 -16.79 4.03
C ASP A 515 15.99 -18.00 3.19
N TYR A 516 14.86 -18.60 3.58
CA TYR A 516 14.15 -19.58 2.77
C TYR A 516 13.66 -18.94 1.47
N ALA A 517 13.42 -19.77 0.46
CA ALA A 517 13.17 -19.33 -0.92
C ALA A 517 12.03 -18.30 -1.06
N TYR A 518 10.97 -18.43 -0.24
CA TYR A 518 9.79 -17.56 -0.27
C TYR A 518 9.75 -16.53 0.85
N SER A 519 10.85 -16.31 1.58
CA SER A 519 10.87 -15.31 2.62
C SER A 519 10.91 -13.92 2.03
N CYS A 520 9.94 -13.07 2.42
CA CYS A 520 10.02 -11.65 2.08
C CYS A 520 11.38 -11.08 2.49
N PRO A 521 11.98 -10.18 1.69
CA PRO A 521 13.18 -9.48 2.12
C PRO A 521 12.90 -8.68 3.39
N ARG A 522 13.89 -8.55 4.27
CA ARG A 522 13.80 -7.58 5.36
C ARG A 522 13.76 -6.17 4.79
N ASP A 523 12.92 -5.34 5.37
CA ASP A 523 12.80 -3.94 5.00
C ASP A 523 12.89 -3.06 6.24
N ASN A 524 14.08 -2.50 6.47
CA ASN A 524 14.30 -1.55 7.55
C ASN A 524 13.75 -0.15 7.24
N LYS A 525 13.22 0.06 6.03
CA LYS A 525 12.52 1.28 5.62
C LYS A 525 11.00 1.16 5.72
N MET A 526 10.48 0.04 6.22
CA MET A 526 9.04 -0.18 6.37
C MET A 526 8.43 0.75 7.42
N GLU A 527 7.45 1.54 6.99
CA GLU A 527 6.58 2.36 7.84
C GLU A 527 5.14 1.88 7.71
N VAL A 528 4.62 1.22 8.74
CA VAL A 528 3.26 0.66 8.72
C VAL A 528 2.66 0.62 10.11
N SER A 529 1.37 0.93 10.21
CA SER A 529 0.55 0.80 11.42
C SER A 529 -0.54 -0.24 11.21
N ALA A 530 -0.86 -1.00 12.25
CA ALA A 530 -2.05 -1.85 12.28
C ALA A 530 -3.33 -0.99 12.20
N LEU A 531 -4.37 -1.53 11.58
CA LEU A 531 -5.67 -0.88 11.46
C LEU A 531 -6.62 -1.28 12.59
N THR A 532 -6.56 -2.55 13.01
CA THR A 532 -7.37 -3.01 14.15
C THR A 532 -6.54 -3.13 15.41
N HIS A 533 -7.22 -3.06 16.55
CA HIS A 533 -6.61 -3.16 17.87
C HIS A 533 -7.63 -3.63 18.90
N ALA A 534 -7.14 -3.90 20.10
CA ALA A 534 -7.93 -4.27 21.25
C ALA A 534 -8.91 -3.15 21.66
N LYS A 535 -10.12 -3.50 22.14
CA LYS A 535 -11.18 -2.51 22.43
C LYS A 535 -11.43 -2.26 23.93
N TRP A 536 -10.66 -2.87 24.83
CA TRP A 536 -10.86 -2.68 26.27
C TRP A 536 -10.45 -1.28 26.76
N TYR A 537 -10.84 -0.94 27.98
CA TYR A 537 -10.52 0.37 28.56
C TYR A 537 -8.99 0.51 28.74
N GLY A 538 -8.40 1.52 28.11
CA GLY A 538 -6.95 1.71 28.07
C GLY A 538 -6.22 0.70 27.18
N ALA A 539 -6.92 0.11 26.21
CA ALA A 539 -6.34 -0.86 25.30
C ALA A 539 -5.07 -0.33 24.62
N PRO A 540 -4.05 -1.21 24.43
CA PRO A 540 -2.87 -0.88 23.66
C PRO A 540 -3.21 -0.29 22.30
N ALA A 541 -2.43 0.70 21.89
CA ALA A 541 -2.48 1.23 20.54
C ALA A 541 -2.27 0.11 19.51
N PRO A 542 -2.78 0.29 18.27
CA PRO A 542 -2.36 -0.51 17.13
C PRO A 542 -0.83 -0.63 17.09
N VAL A 543 -0.34 -1.84 16.87
CA VAL A 543 1.10 -2.10 16.71
C VAL A 543 1.63 -1.43 15.44
N PHE A 544 2.92 -1.11 15.42
CA PHE A 544 3.52 -0.40 14.29
C PHE A 544 4.99 -0.79 14.06
N ALA A 545 5.48 -0.50 12.86
CA ALA A 545 6.89 -0.55 12.49
C ALA A 545 7.30 0.77 11.85
N ALA A 546 8.50 1.22 12.15
CA ALA A 546 9.09 2.44 11.62
C ALA A 546 10.63 2.30 11.58
N PRO A 547 11.33 2.95 10.65
CA PRO A 547 12.79 3.06 10.66
C PRO A 547 13.27 3.76 11.92
N ASP A 548 14.45 3.38 12.42
CA ASP A 548 15.02 4.05 13.59
C ASP A 548 15.26 5.53 13.30
N ALA A 549 15.71 5.86 12.08
CA ALA A 549 15.94 7.25 11.67
C ALA A 549 14.68 8.13 11.80
N VAL A 550 13.48 7.60 11.57
CA VAL A 550 12.20 8.33 11.75
C VAL A 550 11.94 8.62 13.22
N LEU A 551 12.13 7.62 14.08
CA LEU A 551 11.88 7.76 15.51
C LEU A 551 12.96 8.62 16.20
N GLU A 552 14.23 8.52 15.76
CA GLU A 552 15.34 9.34 16.25
C GLU A 552 15.17 10.82 15.91
N GLU A 553 14.81 11.14 14.66
CA GLU A 553 14.55 12.52 14.22
C GLU A 553 13.49 13.20 15.10
N ARG A 554 12.52 12.42 15.59
CA ARG A 554 11.43 12.89 16.46
C ARG A 554 11.73 12.77 17.96
N GLY A 555 12.93 12.31 18.34
CA GLY A 555 13.30 12.13 19.75
C GLY A 555 12.50 11.05 20.49
N LEU A 556 11.96 10.07 19.75
CA LEU A 556 11.11 9.00 20.28
C LEU A 556 11.90 7.76 20.72
N LEU A 557 13.21 7.72 20.49
CA LEU A 557 14.08 6.64 20.98
C LEU A 557 14.89 7.08 22.20
N VAL A 558 15.06 6.17 23.16
CA VAL A 558 15.98 6.33 24.29
C VAL A 558 17.04 5.24 24.21
N ASN A 559 18.29 5.63 23.97
CA ASN A 559 19.41 4.69 23.72
C ASN A 559 19.16 3.70 22.56
N GLY A 560 18.48 4.15 21.50
CA GLY A 560 18.13 3.30 20.35
C GLY A 560 16.99 2.31 20.62
N HIS A 561 16.19 2.53 21.67
CA HIS A 561 15.09 1.66 22.04
C HIS A 561 13.76 2.40 22.04
N ALA A 562 12.73 1.68 21.59
CA ALA A 562 11.35 2.15 21.64
C ALA A 562 10.81 2.10 23.08
N GLY A 563 9.74 2.85 23.30
CA GLY A 563 9.04 2.93 24.57
C GLY A 563 7.98 1.84 24.75
N ARG A 564 6.91 2.15 25.46
CA ARG A 564 5.77 1.25 25.70
C ARG A 564 4.45 1.99 25.65
N TRP A 565 3.36 1.24 25.60
CA TRP A 565 2.04 1.77 25.91
C TRP A 565 1.78 1.69 27.42
N THR A 566 1.14 2.72 27.98
CA THR A 566 0.50 2.60 29.29
C THR A 566 -1.00 2.60 29.12
N ASN A 567 -1.71 1.78 29.89
CA ASN A 567 -3.17 1.80 29.97
C ASN A 567 -3.71 2.83 31.00
N ASN A 568 -2.83 3.59 31.64
CA ASN A 568 -3.18 4.62 32.61
C ASN A 568 -3.77 5.88 31.96
N GLY A 569 -4.30 6.77 32.79
CA GLY A 569 -4.86 8.05 32.34
C GLY A 569 -6.34 7.95 31.95
N HIS A 570 -6.86 9.06 31.42
CA HIS A 570 -8.23 9.17 30.95
C HIS A 570 -8.30 10.23 29.86
N CYS A 571 -8.97 9.88 28.76
CA CYS A 571 -9.27 10.83 27.69
C CYS A 571 -10.60 11.50 28.00
N ASN A 572 -10.58 12.83 28.17
CA ASN A 572 -11.79 13.61 28.45
C ASN A 572 -12.80 13.56 27.29
N GLU A 573 -12.27 13.46 26.07
CA GLU A 573 -13.05 13.28 24.85
C GLU A 573 -12.64 11.96 24.21
N VAL A 574 -13.63 11.20 23.76
CA VAL A 574 -13.42 9.92 23.08
C VAL A 574 -13.45 10.21 21.58
N PRO A 575 -12.36 9.98 20.84
CA PRO A 575 -12.28 10.33 19.42
C PRO A 575 -13.23 9.47 18.60
N GLU A 576 -14.10 10.10 17.81
CA GLU A 576 -14.94 9.43 16.80
C GLU A 576 -14.21 9.27 15.46
N LYS A 577 -13.14 10.06 15.25
CA LYS A 577 -12.29 10.06 14.06
C LYS A 577 -10.83 10.23 14.49
N VAL A 578 -9.91 9.87 13.60
CA VAL A 578 -8.48 10.10 13.76
C VAL A 578 -7.88 10.56 12.44
N ASP A 579 -6.75 11.27 12.50
CA ASP A 579 -6.01 11.67 11.32
C ASP A 579 -5.38 10.45 10.64
N THR A 580 -5.90 10.09 9.47
CA THR A 580 -5.45 8.94 8.67
C THR A 580 -4.22 9.25 7.81
N SER A 581 -3.83 10.52 7.65
CA SER A 581 -2.56 10.88 7.00
C SER A 581 -1.35 10.59 7.89
N LYS A 582 -1.58 10.48 9.20
CA LYS A 582 -0.58 10.17 10.21
C LYS A 582 -0.54 8.69 10.56
N GLN A 583 0.67 8.17 10.72
CA GLN A 583 0.92 6.88 11.35
C GLN A 583 0.52 6.92 12.83
N VAL A 584 0.30 5.76 13.44
CA VAL A 584 -0.24 5.67 14.81
C VAL A 584 0.64 6.39 15.85
N TRP A 585 1.96 6.41 15.64
CA TRP A 585 2.93 7.06 16.53
C TRP A 585 3.04 8.58 16.32
N GLU A 586 2.45 9.12 15.26
CA GLU A 586 2.48 10.56 14.92
C GLU A 586 1.22 11.29 15.39
N ARG A 587 0.19 10.55 15.83
CA ARG A 587 -1.09 11.11 16.26
C ARG A 587 -1.01 11.68 17.67
N ASP A 588 -1.84 12.69 17.91
CA ASP A 588 -1.91 13.37 19.20
C ASP A 588 -2.37 12.43 20.34
N GLU A 589 -1.98 12.77 21.56
CA GLU A 589 -2.46 12.09 22.76
C GLU A 589 -3.99 12.06 22.80
N CYS A 590 -4.57 10.93 23.22
CA CYS A 590 -6.01 10.66 23.20
C CYS A 590 -6.67 10.70 21.81
N LYS A 591 -5.91 10.74 20.71
CA LYS A 591 -6.38 10.65 19.32
C LYS A 591 -5.66 9.57 18.51
N ILE A 592 -5.13 8.55 19.19
CA ILE A 592 -4.33 7.47 18.59
C ILE A 592 -5.21 6.54 17.75
N TYR A 593 -6.40 6.22 18.24
CA TYR A 593 -7.38 5.37 17.58
C TYR A 593 -8.82 5.75 17.94
N VAL A 594 -9.77 5.43 17.07
CA VAL A 594 -11.20 5.70 17.29
C VAL A 594 -11.69 4.94 18.52
N GLY A 595 -12.35 5.64 19.44
CA GLY A 595 -12.88 5.06 20.67
C GLY A 595 -11.86 4.98 21.83
N GLN A 596 -10.70 5.64 21.74
CA GLN A 596 -9.72 5.71 22.82
C GLN A 596 -10.31 6.35 24.09
N LYS A 597 -10.23 5.64 25.22
CA LYS A 597 -10.76 6.10 26.52
C LYS A 597 -9.68 6.41 27.55
N ALA A 598 -8.50 5.84 27.36
CA ALA A 598 -7.34 5.97 28.22
C ALA A 598 -6.11 5.46 27.48
N GLY A 599 -4.97 5.60 28.12
CA GLY A 599 -3.68 5.14 27.63
C GLY A 599 -3.00 6.11 26.68
N THR A 600 -1.68 6.01 26.65
CA THR A 600 -0.80 6.88 25.87
C THR A 600 0.55 6.18 25.65
N PHE A 601 1.31 6.65 24.67
CA PHE A 601 2.69 6.20 24.45
C PHE A 601 3.63 6.81 25.49
N ILE A 602 4.55 6.01 26.02
CA ILE A 602 5.64 6.45 26.88
C ILE A 602 6.95 6.08 26.20
N TRP A 603 7.69 7.08 25.72
CA TRP A 603 8.96 6.93 25.01
C TRP A 603 10.16 6.89 25.98
N ASP A 604 10.25 5.83 26.78
CA ASP A 604 11.23 5.65 27.87
C ASP A 604 12.33 4.59 27.58
N GLY A 605 12.34 4.01 26.37
CA GLY A 605 13.26 2.93 25.99
C GLY A 605 12.97 1.59 26.65
N SER A 606 11.84 1.45 27.36
CA SER A 606 11.53 0.24 28.13
C SER A 606 11.24 -1.01 27.30
N SER A 607 11.05 -0.89 25.98
CA SER A 607 10.99 -2.06 25.10
C SER A 607 12.34 -2.75 24.93
N GLN A 608 13.46 -2.07 25.24
CA GLN A 608 14.84 -2.60 25.13
C GLN A 608 15.29 -3.02 23.72
N GLU A 609 14.45 -2.83 22.70
CA GLU A 609 14.73 -3.11 21.30
C GLU A 609 14.08 -2.01 20.42
N SER A 610 14.47 -1.98 19.16
CA SER A 610 13.89 -1.12 18.12
C SER A 610 12.67 -1.80 17.47
N VAL A 611 11.83 -1.01 16.80
CA VAL A 611 10.73 -1.49 15.93
C VAL A 611 11.09 -1.48 14.44
N GLU A 612 12.35 -1.17 14.10
CA GLU A 612 12.88 -1.19 12.74
C GLU A 612 12.93 -2.61 12.16
N GLY A 613 12.48 -2.78 10.92
CA GLY A 613 12.47 -4.08 10.25
C GLY A 613 11.42 -5.06 10.80
N CYS A 614 10.52 -4.58 11.67
CA CYS A 614 9.34 -5.31 12.12
C CYS A 614 8.24 -5.23 11.03
N GLY A 615 6.96 -5.33 11.39
CA GLY A 615 5.88 -5.26 10.39
C GLY A 615 5.25 -6.60 10.02
N TRP A 616 5.74 -7.71 10.60
CA TRP A 616 5.34 -9.08 10.24
C TRP A 616 4.42 -9.75 11.27
N TRP A 617 3.68 -8.96 12.06
CA TRP A 617 2.67 -9.45 13.00
C TRP A 617 1.49 -10.12 12.30
N GLY A 618 0.70 -10.84 13.08
CA GLY A 618 -0.45 -11.61 12.59
C GLY A 618 -1.49 -10.74 11.88
N ARG A 619 -1.86 -11.11 10.65
CA ARG A 619 -2.92 -10.45 9.88
C ARG A 619 -3.94 -11.41 9.28
N GLY A 620 -5.15 -10.91 9.10
CA GLY A 620 -6.26 -11.67 8.51
C GLY A 620 -6.78 -12.75 9.44
N VAL A 621 -7.72 -13.55 8.92
CA VAL A 621 -8.61 -14.38 9.73
C VAL A 621 -7.91 -15.50 10.52
N ILE A 622 -6.71 -15.91 10.11
CA ILE A 622 -5.90 -16.93 10.79
C ILE A 622 -4.55 -16.40 11.29
N GLN A 623 -4.38 -15.08 11.34
CA GLN A 623 -3.15 -14.43 11.81
C GLN A 623 -1.89 -14.89 11.03
N THR A 624 -1.90 -14.70 9.71
CA THR A 624 -0.70 -14.88 8.86
C THR A 624 0.43 -14.04 9.44
N THR A 625 1.50 -14.70 9.90
CA THR A 625 2.57 -14.09 10.70
C THR A 625 3.95 -14.46 10.13
N GLY A 626 4.87 -13.50 10.09
CA GLY A 626 6.27 -13.73 9.74
C GLY A 626 6.61 -13.70 8.25
N ARG A 627 7.86 -13.35 7.92
CA ARG A 627 8.32 -13.08 6.53
C ARG A 627 8.06 -14.23 5.56
N GLN A 628 8.24 -15.47 6.00
CA GLN A 628 8.00 -16.66 5.19
C GLN A 628 6.54 -16.79 4.76
N ASN A 629 5.60 -16.57 5.67
CA ASN A 629 4.18 -16.76 5.39
C ASN A 629 3.65 -15.64 4.48
N PHE A 630 4.01 -14.38 4.76
CA PHE A 630 3.70 -13.26 3.87
C PHE A 630 4.35 -13.42 2.50
N GLY A 631 5.59 -13.89 2.44
CA GLY A 631 6.28 -14.04 1.17
C GLY A 631 5.76 -15.21 0.35
N THR A 632 5.38 -16.31 0.98
CA THR A 632 4.67 -17.42 0.31
C THR A 632 3.33 -16.92 -0.26
N LEU A 633 2.56 -16.17 0.53
CA LEU A 633 1.31 -15.54 0.06
C LEU A 633 1.57 -14.62 -1.14
N ASN A 634 2.59 -13.75 -1.04
CA ASN A 634 2.95 -12.80 -2.09
C ASN A 634 3.44 -13.47 -3.37
N HIS A 635 4.13 -14.61 -3.26
CA HIS A 635 4.59 -15.36 -4.42
C HIS A 635 3.43 -15.93 -5.24
N TYR A 636 2.40 -16.45 -4.59
CA TYR A 636 1.31 -17.13 -5.28
C TYR A 636 0.08 -16.26 -5.55
N LEU A 637 -0.15 -15.22 -4.78
CA LEU A 637 -1.33 -14.36 -4.94
C LEU A 637 -1.00 -12.93 -5.37
N GLY A 638 0.17 -12.42 -5.01
CA GLY A 638 0.58 -11.04 -5.28
C GLY A 638 1.69 -10.91 -6.32
N ARG A 639 2.44 -9.81 -6.22
CA ARG A 639 3.65 -9.58 -7.01
C ARG A 639 4.82 -10.35 -6.43
N SER A 640 5.08 -11.54 -6.97
CA SER A 640 6.17 -12.40 -6.51
C SER A 640 7.50 -11.66 -6.30
N HIS A 641 8.09 -11.90 -5.13
CA HIS A 641 9.39 -11.38 -4.72
C HIS A 641 10.55 -12.37 -4.98
N VAL A 642 10.22 -13.60 -5.37
CA VAL A 642 11.16 -14.70 -5.59
C VAL A 642 11.99 -14.42 -6.82
N ASP A 643 13.28 -14.73 -6.72
CA ASP A 643 14.23 -14.60 -7.82
C ASP A 643 13.89 -15.61 -8.94
N PRO A 644 13.60 -15.16 -10.18
CA PRO A 644 13.30 -16.07 -11.28
C PRO A 644 14.39 -17.11 -11.54
N ASP A 645 15.64 -16.83 -11.20
CA ASP A 645 16.77 -17.75 -11.42
C ASP A 645 16.76 -18.92 -10.41
N THR A 646 15.99 -18.85 -9.32
CA THR A 646 15.88 -19.94 -8.33
C THR A 646 14.74 -20.90 -8.63
N ILE A 647 13.86 -20.59 -9.58
CA ILE A 647 12.71 -21.43 -9.95
C ILE A 647 13.20 -22.80 -10.43
N GLY A 648 12.59 -23.86 -9.90
CA GLY A 648 12.94 -25.26 -10.18
C GLY A 648 14.18 -25.77 -9.42
N THR A 649 14.88 -24.91 -8.67
CA THR A 649 15.97 -25.34 -7.78
C THR A 649 15.42 -25.80 -6.43
N THR A 650 16.20 -26.61 -5.69
CA THR A 650 15.85 -27.00 -4.32
C THR A 650 16.66 -26.17 -3.33
N ILE A 651 15.96 -25.39 -2.51
CA ILE A 651 16.52 -24.59 -1.42
C ILE A 651 15.96 -25.15 -0.11
N ASP A 652 16.85 -25.62 0.77
CA ASP A 652 16.47 -26.15 2.09
C ASP A 652 15.41 -27.25 2.06
N GLY A 653 15.51 -28.15 1.08
CA GLY A 653 14.59 -29.28 0.90
C GLY A 653 13.27 -28.91 0.21
N VAL A 654 13.05 -27.64 -0.11
CA VAL A 654 11.88 -27.16 -0.85
C VAL A 654 12.27 -26.85 -2.29
N THR A 655 11.60 -27.48 -3.25
CA THR A 655 11.71 -27.09 -4.66
C THR A 655 10.93 -25.81 -4.87
N VAL A 656 11.59 -24.78 -5.41
CA VAL A 656 10.96 -23.48 -5.67
C VAL A 656 10.07 -23.58 -6.91
N GLU A 657 8.80 -23.30 -6.75
CA GLU A 657 7.80 -23.32 -7.81
C GLU A 657 7.73 -21.96 -8.50
N ALA A 658 7.28 -21.95 -9.76
CA ALA A 658 7.04 -20.71 -10.48
C ALA A 658 5.78 -20.00 -9.94
N PRO A 659 5.77 -18.66 -9.89
CA PRO A 659 4.55 -17.94 -9.53
C PRO A 659 3.50 -18.10 -10.64
N PRO A 660 2.20 -17.92 -10.34
CA PRO A 660 1.18 -17.88 -11.39
C PRO A 660 1.47 -16.75 -12.39
N VAL A 661 1.23 -17.01 -13.69
CA VAL A 661 1.42 -16.01 -14.76
C VAL A 661 0.45 -14.83 -14.61
N ASN A 662 -0.73 -15.08 -14.05
CA ASN A 662 -1.78 -14.11 -13.80
C ASN A 662 -2.32 -14.29 -12.37
N PRO A 663 -1.55 -13.84 -11.36
CA PRO A 663 -1.93 -14.02 -9.96
C PRO A 663 -3.17 -13.19 -9.63
N LEU A 664 -4.03 -13.73 -8.77
CA LEU A 664 -5.36 -13.19 -8.47
C LEU A 664 -5.33 -11.74 -7.99
N TYR A 665 -4.30 -11.37 -7.24
CA TYR A 665 -4.09 -10.05 -6.66
C TYR A 665 -2.77 -9.45 -7.17
N ALA A 666 -2.54 -9.53 -8.49
CA ALA A 666 -1.34 -9.04 -9.16
C ALA A 666 -0.97 -7.57 -8.86
N GLU A 667 -1.93 -6.77 -8.40
CA GLU A 667 -1.76 -5.40 -7.98
C GLU A 667 -1.19 -5.25 -6.56
N LEU A 668 -1.26 -6.28 -5.72
CA LEU A 668 -0.82 -6.25 -4.34
C LEU A 668 0.63 -6.76 -4.18
N ASP A 669 1.41 -6.11 -3.32
CA ASP A 669 2.73 -6.59 -2.88
C ASP A 669 2.75 -6.69 -1.36
N PHE A 670 2.45 -7.88 -0.83
CA PHE A 670 2.39 -8.11 0.61
C PHE A 670 3.77 -8.10 1.28
N CYS A 671 4.86 -8.18 0.51
CA CYS A 671 6.20 -8.03 1.07
C CYS A 671 6.58 -6.56 1.27
N SER A 672 6.10 -5.66 0.40
CA SER A 672 6.32 -4.23 0.54
C SER A 672 5.29 -3.55 1.44
N ASN A 673 4.05 -4.04 1.47
CA ASN A 673 3.03 -3.59 2.41
C ASN A 673 2.18 -4.77 2.92
N PRO A 674 2.58 -5.43 4.02
CA PRO A 674 1.80 -6.52 4.62
C PRO A 674 0.43 -6.06 5.16
N GLY A 675 0.24 -4.75 5.38
CA GLY A 675 -1.01 -4.16 5.84
C GLY A 675 -2.18 -4.31 4.86
N LEU A 676 -1.90 -4.54 3.57
CA LEU A 676 -2.92 -4.74 2.52
C LEU A 676 -3.93 -5.85 2.84
N ILE A 677 -3.54 -6.85 3.64
CA ILE A 677 -4.45 -7.91 4.09
C ILE A 677 -5.63 -7.34 4.90
N CYS A 678 -5.40 -6.27 5.65
CA CYS A 678 -6.38 -5.68 6.55
C CYS A 678 -6.92 -4.33 6.08
N SER A 679 -6.21 -3.65 5.17
CA SER A 679 -6.57 -2.30 4.70
C SER A 679 -7.43 -2.27 3.45
N SER A 680 -7.29 -3.25 2.56
CA SER A 680 -7.90 -3.16 1.23
C SER A 680 -9.43 -3.07 1.31
N GLU A 681 -9.98 -2.02 0.71
CA GLU A 681 -11.42 -1.82 0.55
C GLU A 681 -11.90 -2.31 -0.82
N GLU A 682 -11.03 -2.39 -1.83
CA GLU A 682 -11.34 -2.98 -3.13
C GLU A 682 -11.35 -4.52 -3.09
N SER A 683 -10.49 -5.14 -2.28
CA SER A 683 -10.34 -6.60 -2.15
C SER A 683 -10.59 -7.06 -0.70
N LYS A 684 -11.77 -6.78 -0.14
CA LYS A 684 -12.09 -7.06 1.28
C LYS A 684 -11.97 -8.53 1.66
N GLU A 685 -12.17 -9.43 0.71
CA GLU A 685 -12.03 -10.87 0.87
C GLU A 685 -10.59 -11.32 1.13
N ILE A 686 -9.57 -10.47 0.89
CA ILE A 686 -8.16 -10.84 1.07
C ILE A 686 -7.84 -11.28 2.52
N LYS A 687 -8.53 -10.69 3.51
CA LYS A 687 -8.41 -11.06 4.93
C LYS A 687 -8.86 -12.51 5.20
N TRP A 688 -9.78 -13.02 4.39
CA TRP A 688 -10.20 -14.43 4.41
C TRP A 688 -9.28 -15.30 3.59
N ILE A 689 -8.88 -14.84 2.40
CA ILE A 689 -8.02 -15.59 1.49
C ILE A 689 -6.66 -15.89 2.11
N ALA A 690 -6.08 -14.98 2.90
CA ALA A 690 -4.84 -15.28 3.62
C ALA A 690 -4.98 -16.55 4.50
N GLY A 691 -6.13 -16.74 5.13
CA GLY A 691 -6.43 -17.95 5.91
C GLY A 691 -6.82 -19.16 5.06
N LEU A 692 -7.60 -18.96 4.00
CA LEU A 692 -7.97 -20.04 3.07
C LEU A 692 -6.74 -20.58 2.32
N PHE A 693 -5.78 -19.72 1.98
CA PHE A 693 -4.49 -20.09 1.41
C PHE A 693 -3.74 -21.06 2.32
N TYR A 694 -3.59 -20.72 3.60
CA TYR A 694 -3.02 -21.62 4.60
C TYR A 694 -3.83 -22.92 4.69
N TRP A 695 -5.17 -22.83 4.70
CA TRP A 695 -6.04 -24.00 4.79
C TRP A 695 -5.82 -25.00 3.67
N VAL A 696 -5.77 -24.56 2.42
CA VAL A 696 -5.64 -25.46 1.27
C VAL A 696 -4.23 -26.02 1.12
N THR A 697 -3.21 -25.28 1.56
CA THR A 697 -1.80 -25.68 1.43
C THR A 697 -1.27 -26.47 2.62
N SER A 698 -1.86 -26.32 3.81
CA SER A 698 -1.35 -26.90 5.06
C SER A 698 -2.34 -27.84 5.75
N VAL A 699 -3.65 -27.56 5.68
CA VAL A 699 -4.66 -28.36 6.40
C VAL A 699 -5.28 -29.42 5.49
N GLN A 700 -5.82 -29.02 4.34
CA GLN A 700 -6.40 -29.99 3.38
C GLN A 700 -5.33 -30.84 2.71
N ALA A 701 -4.13 -30.28 2.52
CA ALA A 701 -2.97 -30.96 1.94
C ALA A 701 -2.05 -31.62 2.99
N TYR A 702 -2.44 -31.64 4.27
CA TYR A 702 -1.63 -32.24 5.33
C TYR A 702 -1.25 -33.68 4.97
N ASN A 703 0.03 -33.99 5.14
CA ASN A 703 0.59 -35.31 4.99
C ASN A 703 1.75 -35.50 5.98
N ASP A 704 1.90 -36.71 6.50
CA ASP A 704 2.98 -37.09 7.41
C ASP A 704 3.67 -38.36 6.90
N VAL A 705 4.25 -38.26 5.70
CA VAL A 705 4.80 -39.41 4.98
C VAL A 705 5.89 -40.09 5.80
N GLY A 706 5.62 -41.31 6.27
CA GLY A 706 6.53 -42.10 7.11
C GLY A 706 6.56 -41.70 8.59
N GLY A 707 5.72 -40.74 9.00
CA GLY A 707 5.56 -40.31 10.38
C GLY A 707 4.41 -41.00 11.12
N GLN A 708 4.02 -40.43 12.26
CA GLN A 708 2.99 -40.98 13.16
C GLN A 708 1.58 -40.91 12.55
N TYR A 709 1.32 -39.91 11.70
CA TYR A 709 0.00 -39.61 11.14
C TYR A 709 -0.08 -39.91 9.64
N ALA A 710 0.73 -40.85 9.14
CA ALA A 710 0.83 -41.18 7.72
C ALA A 710 -0.50 -41.60 7.06
N ASP A 711 -1.41 -42.18 7.85
CA ASP A 711 -2.74 -42.62 7.39
C ASP A 711 -3.81 -41.51 7.46
N TRP A 712 -3.49 -40.36 8.07
CA TRP A 712 -4.45 -39.27 8.21
C TRP A 712 -4.63 -38.56 6.86
N ASN A 713 -5.89 -38.34 6.49
CA ASN A 713 -6.23 -37.61 5.27
C ASN A 713 -7.49 -36.78 5.50
N TYR A 714 -7.41 -35.48 5.18
CA TYR A 714 -8.48 -34.51 5.44
C TYR A 714 -9.83 -34.96 4.88
N TYR A 715 -9.87 -35.37 3.61
CA TYR A 715 -11.12 -35.80 2.96
C TYR A 715 -11.71 -37.05 3.62
N ASN A 716 -10.87 -38.05 3.92
CA ASN A 716 -11.33 -39.28 4.54
C ASN A 716 -11.90 -39.05 5.94
N GLU A 717 -11.27 -38.21 6.75
CA GLU A 717 -11.75 -37.91 8.11
C GLU A 717 -13.01 -37.03 8.09
N LEU A 718 -13.09 -36.03 7.19
CA LEU A 718 -14.33 -35.27 6.98
C LEU A 718 -15.48 -36.18 6.55
N LYS A 719 -15.23 -37.04 5.57
CA LYS A 719 -16.20 -38.02 5.07
C LYS A 719 -16.68 -38.94 6.19
N LYS A 720 -15.76 -39.49 6.98
CA LYS A 720 -16.08 -40.35 8.13
C LYS A 720 -16.95 -39.62 9.16
N TYR A 721 -16.70 -38.35 9.44
CA TYR A 721 -17.54 -37.55 10.32
C TYR A 721 -18.97 -37.40 9.78
N VAL A 722 -19.13 -37.08 8.49
CA VAL A 722 -20.44 -36.93 7.84
C VAL A 722 -21.19 -38.26 7.77
N ASP A 723 -20.53 -39.33 7.33
CA ASP A 723 -21.13 -40.66 7.19
C ASP A 723 -21.53 -41.28 8.53
N SER A 724 -20.85 -40.92 9.61
CA SER A 724 -21.19 -41.33 10.97
C SER A 724 -22.35 -40.51 11.56
N GLY A 725 -23.01 -39.68 10.74
CA GLY A 725 -24.16 -38.89 11.17
C GLY A 725 -23.79 -37.66 11.99
N LEU A 726 -22.65 -37.02 11.70
CA LEU A 726 -22.16 -35.80 12.36
C LEU A 726 -21.92 -35.98 13.87
N GLN A 727 -21.44 -37.16 14.28
CA GLN A 727 -21.23 -37.53 15.69
C GLN A 727 -19.78 -37.32 16.15
N GLY A 728 -19.63 -36.74 17.35
CA GLY A 728 -18.33 -36.60 18.01
C GLY A 728 -17.48 -35.40 17.54
N THR A 729 -16.26 -35.30 18.06
CA THR A 729 -15.36 -34.13 17.84
C THR A 729 -14.06 -34.46 17.13
N GLN A 730 -13.74 -35.74 16.87
CA GLN A 730 -12.42 -36.15 16.37
C GLN A 730 -11.96 -35.33 15.16
N PHE A 731 -12.81 -35.16 14.15
CA PHE A 731 -12.44 -34.41 12.93
C PHE A 731 -12.04 -32.95 13.23
N ILE A 732 -12.80 -32.25 14.08
CA ILE A 732 -12.48 -30.86 14.42
C ILE A 732 -11.29 -30.77 15.36
N ASP A 733 -11.09 -31.77 16.23
CA ASP A 733 -9.95 -31.85 17.13
C ASP A 733 -8.64 -32.02 16.33
N ASP A 734 -8.63 -32.93 15.35
CA ASP A 734 -7.50 -33.14 14.43
C ASP A 734 -7.17 -31.86 13.66
N VAL A 735 -8.18 -31.23 13.06
CA VAL A 735 -8.00 -29.99 12.29
C VAL A 735 -7.50 -28.84 13.18
N SER A 736 -7.99 -28.74 14.41
CA SER A 736 -7.52 -27.74 15.39
C SER A 736 -6.06 -27.99 15.78
N GLY A 737 -5.67 -29.25 15.90
CA GLY A 737 -4.28 -29.68 16.07
C GLY A 737 -3.37 -29.21 14.94
N ILE A 738 -3.78 -29.42 13.68
CA ILE A 738 -2.97 -29.00 12.53
C ILE A 738 -2.78 -27.48 12.53
N VAL A 739 -3.86 -26.73 12.73
CA VAL A 739 -3.84 -25.26 12.73
C VAL A 739 -2.98 -24.68 13.85
N ASN A 740 -3.15 -25.17 15.10
CA ASN A 740 -2.51 -24.55 16.26
C ASN A 740 -1.13 -25.15 16.58
N ARG A 741 -0.88 -26.41 16.19
CA ARG A 741 0.26 -27.20 16.66
C ARG A 741 1.00 -27.98 15.56
N GLY A 742 0.45 -28.05 14.33
CA GLY A 742 1.08 -28.69 13.18
C GLY A 742 0.92 -30.21 13.11
N CYS A 743 0.00 -30.81 13.87
CA CYS A 743 -0.29 -32.25 13.80
C CYS A 743 -1.77 -32.54 14.08
N PRO A 744 -2.37 -33.61 13.53
CA PRO A 744 -3.78 -33.95 13.74
C PRO A 744 -4.01 -34.63 15.10
N ASP A 745 -3.68 -33.94 16.19
CA ASP A 745 -3.93 -34.37 17.56
C ASP A 745 -4.18 -33.16 18.48
N THR A 746 -4.87 -33.40 19.58
CA THR A 746 -5.10 -32.45 20.67
C THR A 746 -3.83 -32.12 21.46
N THR A 747 -2.83 -33.00 21.41
CA THR A 747 -1.51 -32.79 21.99
C THR A 747 -0.42 -33.20 20.98
N CYS A 748 0.32 -32.22 20.47
CA CYS A 748 1.47 -32.45 19.59
C CYS A 748 2.78 -32.32 20.39
N SER A 749 3.91 -32.65 19.75
CA SER A 749 5.25 -32.39 20.31
C SER A 749 5.52 -30.90 20.59
N THR A 750 4.78 -30.02 19.93
CA THR A 750 4.81 -28.56 20.09
C THR A 750 3.88 -28.06 21.20
N GLY A 751 3.09 -28.93 21.84
CA GLY A 751 2.21 -28.63 22.98
C GLY A 751 0.71 -28.92 22.74
N ASP A 752 -0.11 -28.57 23.72
CA ASP A 752 -1.57 -28.81 23.73
C ASP A 752 -2.34 -27.77 22.90
N VAL A 753 -3.36 -28.18 22.15
CA VAL A 753 -4.21 -27.25 21.40
C VAL A 753 -4.86 -26.21 22.30
N HIS A 754 -4.60 -24.94 22.00
CA HIS A 754 -5.18 -23.83 22.75
C HIS A 754 -6.68 -23.68 22.48
N ASN A 755 -7.49 -23.57 23.55
CA ASN A 755 -8.94 -23.36 23.51
C ASN A 755 -9.69 -24.37 22.64
N ILE A 756 -9.36 -25.65 22.80
CA ILE A 756 -9.98 -26.74 22.04
C ILE A 756 -11.50 -26.78 22.22
N LYS A 757 -12.00 -26.51 23.42
CA LYS A 757 -13.44 -26.57 23.71
C LYS A 757 -14.20 -25.48 22.96
N GLU A 758 -13.66 -24.27 22.92
CA GLU A 758 -14.22 -23.15 22.18
C GLU A 758 -14.23 -23.43 20.67
N ARG A 759 -13.17 -24.06 20.12
CA ARG A 759 -13.14 -24.48 18.72
C ARG A 759 -14.22 -25.52 18.39
N GLN A 760 -14.44 -26.49 19.27
CA GLN A 760 -15.52 -27.48 19.14
C GLN A 760 -16.90 -26.80 19.18
N ASP A 761 -17.11 -25.86 20.10
CA ASP A 761 -18.38 -25.15 20.26
C ASP A 761 -18.66 -24.23 19.05
N ASN A 762 -17.63 -23.56 18.52
CA ASN A 762 -17.74 -22.78 17.29
C ASN A 762 -18.10 -23.67 16.08
N PHE A 763 -17.45 -24.83 15.94
CA PHE A 763 -17.75 -25.77 14.87
C PHE A 763 -19.21 -26.25 14.92
N LYS A 764 -19.68 -26.62 16.12
CA LYS A 764 -21.08 -27.00 16.34
C LYS A 764 -22.04 -25.85 15.97
N LEU A 765 -21.73 -24.64 16.41
CA LEU A 765 -22.54 -23.45 16.13
C LEU A 765 -22.66 -23.20 14.62
N VAL A 766 -21.53 -23.18 13.89
CA VAL A 766 -21.54 -22.93 12.44
C VAL A 766 -22.31 -24.02 11.69
N LEU A 767 -22.14 -25.29 12.05
CA LEU A 767 -22.93 -26.38 11.45
C LEU A 767 -24.43 -26.15 11.63
N GLN A 768 -24.86 -25.72 12.83
CA GLN A 768 -26.27 -25.40 13.10
C GLN A 768 -26.76 -24.19 12.29
N LYS A 769 -25.96 -23.13 12.15
CA LYS A 769 -26.31 -21.96 11.32
C LYS A 769 -26.38 -22.29 9.83
N LEU A 770 -25.59 -23.27 9.39
CA LEU A 770 -25.68 -23.83 8.04
C LEU A 770 -26.80 -24.88 7.89
N GLY A 771 -27.64 -25.09 8.91
CA GLY A 771 -28.81 -25.98 8.84
C GLY A 771 -28.49 -27.47 8.98
N LEU A 772 -27.35 -27.84 9.56
CA LEU A 772 -27.01 -29.22 9.94
C LEU A 772 -27.31 -29.47 11.42
N ASN A 773 -27.37 -30.75 11.82
CA ASN A 773 -27.70 -31.16 13.19
C ASN A 773 -26.58 -32.03 13.81
N PRO A 774 -25.44 -31.43 14.20
CA PRO A 774 -24.33 -32.16 14.82
C PRO A 774 -24.72 -32.80 16.16
N GLN A 775 -24.27 -34.03 16.41
CA GLN A 775 -24.61 -34.84 17.57
C GLN A 775 -23.47 -35.00 18.57
#